data_AF-A0A840R8M4-F1
#
_entry.id   AF-A0A840R8M4-F1
#
_cell.length_a   1.000
_cell.length_b   1.000
_cell.length_c   1.000
_cell.angle_alpha   90.00
_cell.angle_beta   90.00
_cell.angle_gamma   90.00
#
_symmetry.space_group_name_H-M   'P 1'
#
loop_
_entity.id
_entity.type
_entity.pdbx_description
1 polymer ?
#
loop_
_entity_poly.entity_id
_entity_poly.type
_entity_poly.pdbx_seq_one_letter_code
_entity_poly.pdbx_strand_id
1 'polypeptide(L)'
;MHSIATTLPTAPSTVNKPRSYRRLRRFLGLLLLCISVPSLAAPVLVLDSSQNNTNLAGYTDVLMDPDARYRIDAIQQPELNTQFRPSGIADFQLSGATGRLWLRFTLRNTSNEIRQQLLQVQPSNAKYIEFYTQGEIVAPFPSGKLIRSETLFAIPIEAHSQSTFYLRIESPIARRITIELHSYASFLGQVSKREFINAAFYGILVLLLLFNLVSALLHKERLFIYQALNCGLIIICQILAWGYIGEAQGFMPPWQGATLITALLAICILELLYAQGFPVFPMNRTHRWPAIFRTAILVNILAIAISLISDGRSATVLVHTLIPANVLLLFIMSLHCYLVSYSRLIFYYLTTRTAVMLLYSVALLSYFLNLSDIPLINTAMIALASGAAISQTCLLFTRHQLRQRKQAQDDQHIAVLGEVNRAKTDILARITHDIRTPLSAMIGVTELLSDTRLTASQEDYISTLQRSSHELLQLLDEASQAVRFSESDVELSNQLINLPEIIDESLAGFRNIAAEQAIELICDIDSEVREQLIGDPSRIRQLLSHVMNSAFEHFESGYILLKVYPSETKAGLTYFDLSHRGKAFSTQEKQALSRSISNDSSITNARFAIAAQLISLMRGQVNVRTSPNGAHTLSFSLLLGVPKISEQSSTAGTELLQGKRLLVVDGNQTFCKVLSKQCSTWGMQVLTANSDNAAVAIVRNQLLLNAPIEILLIDQALAGGGLKLAQRICDDSQAENQQPISLMLAHANINFDRDELQNAGIRRVLSKPLSSVALRSALLAECHFDASINHRSPDQYSTDALNLSSLKCLIAEDNPTNAQVLTRMLSSLGIDVHHVGNGQQALNSFIRGRFDFVIMDIEMPIMDGAEATRQIRLFEGEEGRERTPIFGLTANSLDEQRDSYLRAGMDLHLVKPIRLWELAEAIKRWTGYQHTKTTVSTPQAPAPAPQ
;
A
#
# COMPACT_ATOMS: atom_id res chain seq x y z
N MET A 1 -3.87 -48.46 70.59
CA MET A 1 -4.57 -49.67 70.11
C MET A 1 -3.61 -50.45 69.21
N HIS A 2 -3.51 -51.76 69.48
CA HIS A 2 -2.68 -52.85 68.92
C HIS A 2 -2.33 -52.80 67.41
N SER A 3 -1.28 -53.43 66.86
CA SER A 3 -0.33 -54.51 67.23
C SER A 3 0.89 -54.43 66.26
N ILE A 4 2.17 -54.42 66.67
CA ILE A 4 3.11 -55.51 67.05
C ILE A 4 3.81 -56.24 65.87
N ALA A 5 5.13 -56.42 66.07
CA ALA A 5 6.08 -57.44 65.59
C ALA A 5 6.93 -57.15 64.32
N THR A 6 8.16 -56.63 64.43
CA THR A 6 9.48 -57.27 64.77
C THR A 6 10.16 -57.93 63.56
N THR A 7 11.41 -57.58 63.18
CA THR A 7 12.63 -57.89 63.93
C THR A 7 13.77 -56.87 63.70
N LEU A 8 14.58 -56.70 64.76
CA LEU A 8 15.53 -55.63 65.07
C LEU A 8 16.99 -55.93 64.61
N PRO A 9 17.91 -54.94 64.74
CA PRO A 9 19.25 -54.83 64.16
C PRO A 9 20.36 -55.24 65.15
N THR A 10 21.65 -55.03 64.81
CA THR A 10 22.68 -54.40 65.67
C THR A 10 24.08 -54.40 65.02
N ALA A 11 24.69 -53.22 64.92
CA ALA A 11 26.15 -53.01 64.89
C ALA A 11 26.71 -53.16 66.34
N PRO A 12 28.02 -53.06 66.69
CA PRO A 12 29.17 -52.51 65.94
C PRO A 12 30.56 -53.19 66.18
N SER A 13 31.57 -52.57 65.55
CA SER A 13 33.04 -52.67 65.63
C SER A 13 33.74 -53.28 66.86
N THR A 14 34.81 -54.05 66.62
CA THR A 14 36.11 -54.00 67.35
C THR A 14 37.26 -54.60 66.50
N VAL A 15 38.48 -54.32 66.93
CA VAL A 15 39.73 -54.15 66.19
C VAL A 15 40.68 -55.37 66.28
N ASN A 16 41.60 -55.47 65.31
CA ASN A 16 42.94 -56.09 65.31
C ASN A 16 43.25 -57.47 64.68
N LYS A 17 44.32 -57.42 63.87
CA LYS A 17 45.01 -58.38 62.96
C LYS A 17 45.89 -59.42 63.75
N PRO A 18 46.52 -60.46 63.14
CA PRO A 18 47.06 -60.50 61.77
C PRO A 18 46.92 -61.83 60.97
N ARG A 19 46.35 -61.74 59.76
CA ARG A 19 46.43 -62.75 58.67
C ARG A 19 47.28 -62.23 57.49
N SER A 20 48.45 -61.62 57.76
CA SER A 20 49.24 -60.94 56.70
C SER A 20 50.19 -61.85 55.92
N TYR A 21 50.65 -62.98 56.46
CA TYR A 21 51.69 -63.78 55.79
C TYR A 21 51.21 -64.68 54.64
N ARG A 22 49.98 -65.23 54.69
CA ARG A 22 49.42 -66.04 53.58
C ARG A 22 48.96 -65.21 52.38
N ARG A 23 48.55 -63.95 52.61
CA ARG A 23 48.18 -63.03 51.53
C ARG A 23 49.43 -62.49 50.84
N LEU A 24 50.49 -62.16 51.58
CA LEU A 24 51.73 -61.66 50.98
C LEU A 24 52.40 -62.69 50.07
N ARG A 25 52.39 -63.98 50.41
CA ARG A 25 52.99 -65.04 49.56
C ARG A 25 52.16 -65.36 48.31
N ARG A 26 50.82 -65.23 48.38
CA ARG A 26 49.93 -65.32 47.20
C ARG A 26 50.01 -64.07 46.33
N PHE A 27 50.20 -62.90 46.94
CA PHE A 27 50.42 -61.65 46.23
C PHE A 27 51.80 -61.64 45.55
N LEU A 28 52.86 -62.11 46.22
CA LEU A 28 54.19 -62.24 45.65
C LEU A 28 54.25 -63.32 44.54
N GLY A 29 53.50 -64.42 44.70
CA GLY A 29 53.35 -65.46 43.68
C GLY A 29 52.59 -64.98 42.44
N LEU A 30 51.51 -64.20 42.62
CA LEU A 30 50.79 -63.54 41.52
C LEU A 30 51.61 -62.41 40.88
N LEU A 31 52.39 -61.68 41.68
CA LEU A 31 53.25 -60.60 41.20
C LEU A 31 54.47 -61.15 40.44
N LEU A 32 55.03 -62.29 40.85
CA LEU A 32 56.06 -63.02 40.09
C LEU A 32 55.51 -63.68 38.81
N LEU A 33 54.23 -64.10 38.80
CA LEU A 33 53.56 -64.59 37.59
C LEU A 33 53.22 -63.45 36.62
N CYS A 34 52.97 -62.24 37.11
CA CYS A 34 52.81 -61.04 36.30
C CYS A 34 54.15 -60.43 35.81
N ILE A 35 55.29 -60.79 36.43
CA ILE A 35 56.63 -60.31 36.03
C ILE A 35 57.34 -61.30 35.08
N SER A 36 56.76 -62.47 34.82
CA SER A 36 57.30 -63.48 33.89
C SER A 36 56.36 -63.77 32.73
N VAL A 37 55.92 -62.71 32.04
CA VAL A 37 55.52 -62.87 30.64
C VAL A 37 56.79 -62.66 29.82
N PRO A 38 57.40 -63.71 29.24
CA PRO A 38 58.44 -63.47 28.24
C PRO A 38 57.80 -62.59 27.15
N SER A 39 58.54 -61.55 26.75
CA SER A 39 58.31 -60.82 25.50
C SER A 39 58.29 -61.84 24.37
N LEU A 40 57.10 -62.41 24.12
CA LEU A 40 56.83 -63.24 22.95
C LEU A 40 56.70 -62.25 21.81
N ALA A 41 57.69 -62.28 20.92
CA ALA A 41 57.65 -61.56 19.66
C ALA A 41 56.30 -61.81 18.96
N ALA A 42 55.80 -60.81 18.26
CA ALA A 42 54.56 -60.92 17.50
C ALA A 42 54.60 -62.17 16.59
N PRO A 43 53.47 -62.88 16.44
CA PRO A 43 53.43 -64.09 15.63
C PRO A 43 53.79 -63.80 14.17
N VAL A 44 54.48 -64.74 13.52
CA VAL A 44 54.80 -64.63 12.09
C VAL A 44 53.51 -64.77 11.27
N LEU A 45 53.25 -63.83 10.36
CA LEU A 45 52.09 -63.90 9.48
C LEU A 45 52.38 -64.88 8.33
N VAL A 46 51.63 -65.99 8.29
CA VAL A 46 51.69 -66.97 7.21
C VAL A 46 50.72 -66.58 6.11
N LEU A 47 51.24 -66.39 4.90
CA LEU A 47 50.44 -65.99 3.74
C LEU A 47 49.82 -67.20 3.05
N ASP A 48 48.61 -67.57 3.47
CA ASP A 48 47.81 -68.63 2.84
C ASP A 48 46.93 -68.10 1.69
N SER A 49 46.44 -68.97 0.80
CA SER A 49 45.64 -68.60 -0.39
C SER A 49 44.26 -67.98 -0.07
N SER A 50 43.81 -68.03 1.19
CA SER A 50 42.52 -67.53 1.64
C SER A 50 42.55 -66.11 2.23
N GLN A 51 43.74 -65.56 2.52
CA GLN A 51 43.88 -64.27 3.19
C GLN A 51 44.10 -63.14 2.16
N ASN A 52 43.02 -62.39 1.89
CA ASN A 52 43.01 -61.32 0.89
C ASN A 52 43.17 -59.90 1.46
N ASN A 53 42.83 -59.69 2.74
CA ASN A 53 43.09 -58.47 3.48
C ASN A 53 43.39 -58.83 4.94
N THR A 54 44.54 -58.41 5.45
CA THR A 54 44.94 -58.68 6.83
C THR A 54 45.44 -57.39 7.49
N ASN A 55 44.83 -57.03 8.63
CA ASN A 55 45.33 -55.94 9.46
C ASN A 55 46.58 -56.40 10.22
N LEU A 56 47.70 -55.69 10.04
CA LEU A 56 48.99 -56.07 10.59
C LEU A 56 49.17 -55.69 12.07
N ALA A 57 48.21 -55.00 12.69
CA ALA A 57 48.30 -54.58 14.08
C ALA A 57 48.42 -55.73 15.11
N GLY A 58 48.04 -56.96 14.76
CA GLY A 58 48.24 -58.15 15.61
C GLY A 58 49.55 -58.92 15.36
N TYR A 59 50.27 -58.56 14.29
CA TYR A 59 51.45 -59.27 13.77
C TYR A 59 52.71 -58.39 13.76
N THR A 60 52.65 -57.25 14.44
CA THR A 60 53.70 -56.22 14.41
C THR A 60 54.32 -56.08 15.81
N ASP A 61 55.63 -55.96 15.86
CA ASP A 61 56.36 -55.50 17.02
C ASP A 61 56.66 -54.00 16.88
N VAL A 62 56.61 -53.27 17.99
CA VAL A 62 56.79 -51.83 18.07
C VAL A 62 58.02 -51.49 18.92
N LEU A 63 58.79 -50.51 18.46
CA LEU A 63 59.84 -49.81 19.20
C LEU A 63 59.58 -48.30 19.11
N MET A 64 59.50 -47.63 20.25
CA MET A 64 59.37 -46.16 20.31
C MET A 64 60.74 -45.51 20.44
N ASP A 65 61.03 -44.54 19.56
CA ASP A 65 62.24 -43.71 19.56
C ASP A 65 61.87 -42.23 19.75
N PRO A 66 61.52 -41.83 20.99
CA PRO A 66 61.02 -40.48 21.28
C PRO A 66 62.02 -39.37 20.95
N ASP A 67 63.32 -39.67 20.96
CA ASP A 67 64.40 -38.72 20.71
C ASP A 67 64.97 -38.79 19.28
N ALA A 68 64.36 -39.61 18.40
CA ALA A 68 64.73 -39.76 17.00
C ALA A 68 66.21 -40.15 16.77
N ARG A 69 66.80 -40.96 17.66
CA ARG A 69 68.24 -41.28 17.66
C ARG A 69 68.61 -42.45 16.75
N TYR A 70 67.68 -43.37 16.49
CA TYR A 70 68.01 -44.64 15.84
C TYR A 70 67.88 -44.56 14.31
N ARG A 71 68.89 -45.10 13.62
CA ARG A 71 68.88 -45.39 12.17
C ARG A 71 68.67 -46.88 11.92
N ILE A 72 68.34 -47.27 10.69
CA ILE A 72 68.09 -48.68 10.33
C ILE A 72 69.27 -49.60 10.72
N ASP A 73 70.51 -49.15 10.52
CA ASP A 73 71.72 -49.91 10.86
C ASP A 73 71.83 -50.22 12.37
N ALA A 74 71.36 -49.31 13.22
CA ALA A 74 71.35 -49.50 14.67
C ALA A 74 70.24 -50.48 15.09
N ILE A 75 69.09 -50.43 14.42
CA ILE A 75 67.91 -51.25 14.76
C ILE A 75 68.11 -52.73 14.42
N GLN A 76 68.93 -53.01 13.41
CA GLN A 76 69.31 -54.37 13.04
C GLN A 76 70.35 -54.99 14.00
N GLN A 77 70.95 -54.20 14.92
CA GLN A 77 71.90 -54.73 15.89
C GLN A 77 71.21 -55.62 16.95
N PRO A 78 71.89 -56.68 17.43
CA PRO A 78 71.30 -57.64 18.36
C PRO A 78 70.77 -57.03 19.66
N GLU A 79 71.38 -55.93 20.11
CA GLU A 79 71.07 -55.25 21.38
C GLU A 79 69.68 -54.60 21.36
N LEU A 80 69.38 -53.86 20.29
CA LEU A 80 68.10 -53.17 20.11
C LEU A 80 66.97 -54.12 19.69
N ASN A 81 67.32 -55.29 19.14
CA ASN A 81 66.36 -56.32 18.74
C ASN A 81 65.51 -56.87 19.91
N THR A 82 66.05 -56.80 21.14
CA THR A 82 65.39 -57.22 22.39
C THR A 82 64.41 -56.20 22.97
N GLN A 83 64.48 -54.94 22.51
CA GLN A 83 63.63 -53.84 23.01
C GLN A 83 62.29 -53.75 22.28
N PHE A 84 62.13 -54.47 21.17
CA PHE A 84 60.85 -54.60 20.48
C PHE A 84 59.84 -55.35 21.34
N ARG A 85 58.62 -54.82 21.42
CA ARG A 85 57.48 -55.47 22.09
C ARG A 85 56.32 -55.66 21.12
N PRO A 86 55.46 -56.68 21.30
CA PRO A 86 54.27 -56.84 20.47
C PRO A 86 53.37 -55.60 20.57
N SER A 87 52.75 -55.21 19.46
CA SER A 87 51.93 -54.01 19.37
C SER A 87 50.59 -54.14 20.10
N GLY A 88 50.22 -53.10 20.85
CA GLY A 88 48.89 -52.93 21.42
C GLY A 88 48.03 -51.97 20.59
N ILE A 89 46.71 -51.98 20.80
CA ILE A 89 45.74 -51.12 20.10
C ILE A 89 46.10 -49.62 20.24
N ALA A 90 46.66 -49.22 21.38
CA ALA A 90 47.07 -47.84 21.66
C ALA A 90 48.32 -47.38 20.88
N ASP A 91 49.18 -48.30 20.42
CA ASP A 91 50.45 -47.95 19.75
C ASP A 91 50.21 -47.39 18.34
N PHE A 92 49.05 -47.68 17.77
CA PHE A 92 48.60 -47.16 16.47
C PHE A 92 47.87 -45.82 16.59
N GLN A 93 47.77 -45.26 17.80
CA GLN A 93 47.37 -43.88 18.04
C GLN A 93 48.62 -43.04 18.34
N LEU A 94 49.25 -42.51 17.30
CA LEU A 94 50.38 -41.61 17.52
C LEU A 94 49.91 -40.39 18.32
N SER A 95 50.66 -40.01 19.35
CA SER A 95 50.49 -38.73 20.01
C SER A 95 51.46 -37.74 19.36
N GLY A 96 51.07 -36.49 19.12
CA GLY A 96 51.92 -35.51 18.43
C GLY A 96 53.23 -35.15 19.18
N ALA A 97 53.49 -35.78 20.33
CA ALA A 97 54.69 -35.62 21.15
C ALA A 97 55.58 -36.88 21.18
N THR A 98 55.19 -37.99 20.55
CA THR A 98 56.03 -39.18 20.46
C THR A 98 56.89 -39.08 19.21
N GLY A 99 58.22 -39.06 19.41
CA GLY A 99 59.19 -39.21 18.33
C GLY A 99 59.03 -40.52 17.53
N ARG A 100 59.98 -40.76 16.63
CA ARG A 100 59.97 -41.82 15.61
C ARG A 100 59.43 -43.17 16.13
N LEU A 101 58.50 -43.75 15.40
CA LEU A 101 57.95 -45.08 15.67
C LEU A 101 58.56 -46.08 14.69
N TRP A 102 59.12 -47.18 15.21
CA TRP A 102 59.63 -48.28 14.42
C TRP A 102 58.74 -49.50 14.57
N LEU A 103 58.33 -50.07 13.44
CA LEU A 103 57.47 -51.23 13.37
C LEU A 103 58.21 -52.35 12.67
N ARG A 104 58.16 -53.56 13.24
CA ARG A 104 58.79 -54.77 12.70
C ARG A 104 57.74 -55.85 12.54
N PHE A 105 57.63 -56.44 11.36
CA PHE A 105 56.75 -57.58 11.12
C PHE A 105 57.42 -58.60 10.21
N THR A 106 57.06 -59.87 10.38
CA THR A 106 57.66 -60.98 9.63
C THR A 106 56.59 -61.69 8.81
N LEU A 107 56.83 -61.81 7.50
CA LEU A 107 55.94 -62.51 6.57
C LEU A 107 56.59 -63.82 6.12
N ARG A 108 55.79 -64.89 6.08
CA ARG A 108 56.22 -66.20 5.58
C ARG A 108 55.33 -66.63 4.41
N ASN A 109 55.93 -66.88 3.26
CA ASN A 109 55.25 -67.43 2.10
C ASN A 109 55.42 -68.96 2.08
N THR A 110 54.33 -69.70 2.21
CA THR A 110 54.29 -71.17 2.16
C THR A 110 53.96 -71.72 0.77
N SER A 111 53.70 -70.85 -0.21
CA SER A 111 53.33 -71.23 -1.57
C SER A 111 54.53 -71.40 -2.50
N ASN A 112 54.32 -72.14 -3.59
CA ASN A 112 55.34 -72.40 -4.61
C ASN A 112 55.58 -71.22 -5.58
N GLU A 113 54.82 -70.13 -5.44
CA GLU A 113 54.89 -68.96 -6.32
C GLU A 113 55.32 -67.72 -5.54
N ILE A 114 55.92 -66.75 -6.25
CA ILE A 114 56.21 -65.43 -5.69
C ILE A 114 54.88 -64.72 -5.45
N ARG A 115 54.61 -64.33 -4.21
CA ARG A 115 53.41 -63.56 -3.87
C ARG A 115 53.72 -62.08 -3.82
N GLN A 116 52.97 -61.32 -4.60
CA GLN A 116 52.98 -59.86 -4.59
C GLN A 116 51.90 -59.36 -3.63
N GLN A 117 52.31 -58.78 -2.51
CA GLN A 117 51.41 -58.15 -1.54
C GLN A 117 51.57 -56.63 -1.59
N LEU A 118 50.47 -55.91 -1.38
CA LEU A 118 50.47 -54.46 -1.23
C LEU A 118 50.33 -54.12 0.25
N LEU A 119 51.33 -53.44 0.79
CA LEU A 119 51.26 -52.83 2.11
C LEU A 119 50.64 -51.44 1.96
N GLN A 120 49.44 -51.27 2.51
CA GLN A 120 48.77 -49.99 2.59
C GLN A 120 48.97 -49.40 3.98
N VAL A 121 49.46 -48.16 4.03
CA VAL A 121 49.52 -47.38 5.28
C VAL A 121 48.54 -46.22 5.17
N GLN A 122 47.54 -46.20 6.04
CA GLN A 122 46.59 -45.09 6.16
C GLN A 122 46.85 -44.34 7.47
N PRO A 123 46.77 -43.00 7.48
CA PRO A 123 46.55 -42.10 6.35
C PRO A 123 47.75 -42.01 5.40
N SER A 124 47.48 -41.70 4.14
CA SER A 124 48.45 -41.67 3.04
C SER A 124 49.33 -40.42 3.06
N ASN A 125 50.41 -40.40 3.84
CA ASN A 125 51.48 -39.42 3.66
C ASN A 125 52.86 -40.10 3.63
N ALA A 126 53.41 -40.26 2.42
CA ALA A 126 54.71 -40.87 2.20
C ALA A 126 55.88 -40.04 2.77
N LYS A 127 55.70 -38.73 3.07
CA LYS A 127 56.78 -37.89 3.63
C LYS A 127 57.22 -38.32 5.03
N TYR A 128 56.34 -39.02 5.74
CA TYR A 128 56.53 -39.40 7.14
C TYR A 128 56.74 -40.91 7.31
N ILE A 129 56.83 -41.65 6.21
CA ILE A 129 56.86 -43.12 6.20
C ILE A 129 58.02 -43.59 5.34
N GLU A 130 58.93 -44.34 5.94
CA GLU A 130 60.00 -45.03 5.22
C GLU A 130 59.89 -46.53 5.45
N PHE A 131 59.89 -47.28 4.35
CA PHE A 131 59.81 -48.74 4.36
C PHE A 131 61.17 -49.33 4.02
N TYR A 132 61.61 -50.31 4.81
CA TYR A 132 62.94 -50.90 4.69
C TYR A 132 62.87 -52.42 4.47
N THR A 133 63.62 -52.89 3.48
CA THR A 133 63.82 -54.31 3.16
C THR A 133 65.31 -54.61 3.12
N GLN A 134 65.78 -55.59 3.90
CA GLN A 134 67.21 -55.96 3.94
C GLN A 134 68.16 -54.75 4.23
N GLY A 135 67.69 -53.71 4.90
CA GLY A 135 68.46 -52.49 5.20
C GLY A 135 68.34 -51.37 4.16
N GLU A 136 67.79 -51.65 2.98
CA GLU A 136 67.59 -50.64 1.92
C GLU A 136 66.19 -50.01 1.99
N ILE A 137 66.08 -48.75 1.57
CA ILE A 137 64.81 -48.01 1.50
C ILE A 137 64.07 -48.42 0.22
N VAL A 138 62.82 -48.85 0.39
CA VAL A 138 61.91 -49.15 -0.72
C VAL A 138 61.09 -47.91 -1.06
N ALA A 139 61.16 -47.51 -2.33
CA ALA A 139 60.32 -46.41 -2.82
C ALA A 139 58.83 -46.82 -2.80
N PRO A 140 57.92 -45.89 -2.46
CA PRO A 140 56.49 -46.15 -2.53
C PRO A 140 56.07 -46.46 -3.97
N PHE A 141 55.11 -47.37 -4.10
CA PHE A 141 54.52 -47.78 -5.38
C PHE A 141 53.90 -46.56 -6.07
N PRO A 142 54.17 -46.33 -7.37
CA PRO A 142 53.69 -45.15 -8.08
C PRO A 142 52.16 -45.14 -8.15
N SER A 143 51.54 -44.30 -7.33
CA SER A 143 50.08 -44.13 -7.24
C SER A 143 49.49 -43.23 -8.34
N GLY A 144 50.30 -42.75 -9.29
CA GLY A 144 49.86 -41.83 -10.35
C GLY A 144 48.80 -42.37 -11.33
N LYS A 145 48.50 -43.67 -11.29
CA LYS A 145 47.36 -44.28 -12.03
C LYS A 145 46.08 -44.40 -11.20
N LEU A 146 46.13 -44.13 -9.90
CA LEU A 146 44.97 -44.11 -9.02
C LEU A 146 44.34 -42.72 -9.01
N ILE A 147 43.02 -42.67 -8.84
CA ILE A 147 42.25 -41.41 -8.78
C ILE A 147 42.68 -40.52 -7.60
N ARG A 148 43.23 -41.14 -6.54
CA ARG A 148 43.74 -40.47 -5.35
C ARG A 148 45.10 -41.04 -4.96
N SER A 149 45.95 -40.21 -4.36
CA SER A 149 47.25 -40.66 -3.87
C SER A 149 47.09 -41.53 -2.61
N GLU A 150 47.60 -42.76 -2.66
CA GLU A 150 47.70 -43.64 -1.51
C GLU A 150 49.18 -44.01 -1.25
N THR A 151 49.54 -44.22 0.02
CA THR A 151 50.88 -44.70 0.39
C THR A 151 50.86 -46.22 0.36
N LEU A 152 51.35 -46.76 -0.75
CA LEU A 152 51.40 -48.20 -1.03
C LEU A 152 52.85 -48.62 -1.18
N PHE A 153 53.21 -49.78 -0.64
CA PHE A 153 54.49 -50.43 -0.91
C PHE A 153 54.24 -51.82 -1.48
N ALA A 154 54.87 -52.15 -2.60
CA ALA A 154 54.80 -53.49 -3.18
C ALA A 154 55.85 -54.38 -2.53
N ILE A 155 55.41 -55.50 -1.96
CA ILE A 155 56.27 -56.45 -1.26
C ILE A 155 56.26 -57.77 -2.06
N PRO A 156 57.32 -58.05 -2.84
CA PRO A 156 57.53 -59.37 -3.43
C PRO A 156 58.04 -60.33 -2.35
N ILE A 157 57.39 -61.48 -2.19
CA ILE A 157 57.83 -62.51 -1.22
C ILE A 157 58.08 -63.80 -1.97
N GLU A 158 59.33 -64.25 -2.00
CA GLU A 158 59.76 -65.45 -2.71
C GLU A 158 59.08 -66.71 -2.17
N ALA A 159 58.95 -67.73 -3.02
CA ALA A 159 58.38 -69.02 -2.65
C ALA A 159 59.17 -69.66 -1.50
N HIS A 160 58.49 -70.20 -0.50
CA HIS A 160 59.09 -70.83 0.70
C HIS A 160 60.05 -69.94 1.51
N SER A 161 59.98 -68.62 1.34
CA SER A 161 60.84 -67.68 2.06
C SER A 161 60.14 -67.08 3.27
N GLN A 162 60.96 -66.66 4.24
CA GLN A 162 60.56 -65.84 5.38
C GLN A 162 61.39 -64.57 5.36
N SER A 163 60.73 -63.41 5.43
CA SER A 163 61.40 -62.10 5.39
C SER A 163 60.84 -61.17 6.45
N THR A 164 61.74 -60.44 7.10
CA THR A 164 61.41 -59.44 8.12
C THR A 164 61.49 -58.05 7.52
N PHE A 165 60.47 -57.24 7.78
CA PHE A 165 60.31 -55.91 7.24
C PHE A 165 60.29 -54.87 8.36
N TYR A 166 60.83 -53.69 8.09
CA TYR A 166 60.84 -52.57 9.03
C TYR A 166 60.13 -51.36 8.41
N LEU A 167 59.26 -50.72 9.19
CA LEU A 167 58.57 -49.51 8.81
C LEU A 167 58.86 -48.42 9.84
N ARG A 168 59.40 -47.30 9.37
CA ARG A 168 59.62 -46.10 10.19
C ARG A 168 58.49 -45.12 9.94
N ILE A 169 57.88 -44.63 11.01
CA ILE A 169 56.84 -43.63 10.95
C ILE A 169 57.21 -42.44 11.83
N GLU A 170 57.24 -41.25 11.24
CA GLU A 170 57.55 -39.99 11.92
C GLU A 170 56.45 -38.97 11.66
N SER A 171 55.34 -39.07 12.39
CA SER A 171 54.23 -38.11 12.26
C SER A 171 54.39 -36.97 13.26
N PRO A 172 54.44 -35.69 12.82
CA PRO A 172 54.40 -34.54 13.73
C PRO A 172 53.03 -34.35 14.41
N ILE A 173 52.08 -35.24 14.12
CA ILE A 173 50.65 -35.07 14.37
C ILE A 173 50.10 -36.29 15.07
N ALA A 174 49.25 -36.05 16.07
CA ALA A 174 48.48 -37.11 16.68
C ALA A 174 47.45 -37.67 15.70
N ARG A 175 47.65 -38.88 15.18
CA ARG A 175 46.72 -39.49 14.23
C ARG A 175 46.71 -41.00 14.38
N ARG A 176 45.54 -41.60 14.15
CA ARG A 176 45.39 -43.05 14.05
C ARG A 176 46.02 -43.54 12.75
N ILE A 177 46.85 -44.56 12.85
CA ILE A 177 47.48 -45.22 11.71
C ILE A 177 46.91 -46.63 11.60
N THR A 178 46.56 -47.04 10.39
CA THR A 178 46.23 -48.43 10.09
C THR A 178 47.19 -48.95 9.02
N ILE A 179 47.63 -50.19 9.22
CA ILE A 179 48.55 -50.88 8.32
C ILE A 179 47.86 -52.17 7.91
N GLU A 180 47.53 -52.24 6.63
CA GLU A 180 46.79 -53.34 6.05
C GLU A 180 47.61 -53.97 4.91
N LEU A 181 47.60 -55.30 4.84
CA LEU A 181 48.23 -56.06 3.79
C LEU A 181 47.15 -56.60 2.86
N HIS A 182 47.23 -56.25 1.58
CA HIS A 182 46.24 -56.60 0.58
C HIS A 182 46.86 -57.36 -0.59
N SER A 183 46.10 -58.31 -1.12
CA SER A 183 46.34 -58.77 -2.48
C SER A 183 46.04 -57.65 -3.48
N TYR A 184 46.71 -57.64 -4.64
CA TYR A 184 46.46 -56.64 -5.68
C TYR A 184 44.98 -56.58 -6.12
N ALA A 185 44.35 -57.75 -6.30
CA ALA A 185 42.96 -57.85 -6.73
C ALA A 185 41.96 -57.36 -5.67
N SER A 186 42.16 -57.71 -4.40
CA SER A 186 41.28 -57.28 -3.30
C SER A 186 41.38 -55.78 -3.05
N PHE A 187 42.58 -55.21 -3.14
CA PHE A 187 42.80 -53.77 -3.04
C PHE A 187 42.03 -53.01 -4.14
N LEU A 188 42.21 -53.39 -5.40
CA LEU A 188 41.51 -52.74 -6.53
C LEU A 188 39.99 -52.87 -6.41
N GLY A 189 39.48 -54.03 -5.98
CA GLY A 189 38.05 -54.23 -5.73
C GLY A 189 37.50 -53.31 -4.63
N GLN A 190 38.22 -53.17 -3.52
CA GLN A 190 37.83 -52.30 -2.40
C GLN A 190 37.88 -50.82 -2.79
N VAL A 191 38.93 -50.39 -3.49
CA VAL A 191 39.05 -49.04 -4.04
C VAL A 191 37.91 -48.77 -5.01
N SER A 192 37.71 -49.62 -6.03
CA SER A 192 36.65 -49.44 -7.04
C SER A 192 35.27 -49.34 -6.40
N LYS A 193 34.94 -50.18 -5.42
CA LYS A 193 33.64 -50.14 -4.73
C LYS A 193 33.45 -48.81 -3.98
N ARG A 194 34.48 -48.35 -3.26
CA ARG A 194 34.45 -47.09 -2.52
C ARG A 194 34.34 -45.89 -3.45
N GLU A 195 35.15 -45.83 -4.50
CA GLU A 195 35.11 -44.74 -5.49
C GLU A 195 33.77 -44.70 -6.21
N PHE A 196 33.17 -45.86 -6.54
CA PHE A 196 31.83 -45.93 -7.11
C PHE A 196 30.75 -45.36 -6.17
N ILE A 197 30.78 -45.73 -4.87
CA ILE A 197 29.84 -45.20 -3.87
C ILE A 197 30.00 -43.69 -3.74
N ASN A 198 31.22 -43.19 -3.65
CA ASN A 198 31.50 -41.75 -3.58
C ASN A 198 31.01 -41.02 -4.84
N ALA A 199 31.30 -41.56 -6.02
CA ALA A 199 30.86 -41.00 -7.30
C ALA A 199 29.32 -40.92 -7.39
N ALA A 200 28.60 -41.93 -6.90
CA ALA A 200 27.14 -41.90 -6.85
C ALA A 200 26.62 -40.73 -5.99
N PHE A 201 27.20 -40.51 -4.80
CA PHE A 201 26.82 -39.38 -3.95
C PHE A 201 27.22 -38.02 -4.54
N TYR A 202 28.40 -37.91 -5.14
CA TYR A 202 28.78 -36.69 -5.88
C TYR A 202 27.79 -36.40 -7.02
N GLY A 203 27.36 -37.42 -7.76
CA GLY A 203 26.33 -37.28 -8.78
C GLY A 203 25.01 -36.72 -8.24
N ILE A 204 24.54 -37.24 -7.10
CA ILE A 204 23.34 -36.73 -6.41
C ILE A 204 23.53 -35.26 -6.02
N LEU A 205 24.66 -34.90 -5.42
CA LEU A 205 24.93 -33.52 -4.98
C LEU A 205 25.05 -32.55 -6.15
N VAL A 206 25.68 -32.94 -7.26
CA VAL A 206 25.77 -32.13 -8.49
C VAL A 206 24.38 -31.95 -9.11
N LEU A 207 23.57 -33.00 -9.17
CA LEU A 207 22.20 -32.91 -9.65
C LEU A 207 21.38 -31.92 -8.80
N LEU A 208 21.48 -32.01 -7.47
CA LEU A 208 20.81 -31.08 -6.56
C LEU A 208 21.34 -29.65 -6.69
N LEU A 209 22.65 -29.46 -6.88
CA LEU A 209 23.25 -28.15 -7.12
C LEU A 209 22.66 -27.51 -8.38
N LEU A 210 22.63 -28.24 -9.49
CA LEU A 210 22.05 -27.76 -10.75
C LEU A 210 20.55 -27.50 -10.62
N PHE A 211 19.80 -28.42 -9.99
CA PHE A 211 18.37 -28.25 -9.76
C PHE A 211 18.06 -26.99 -8.94
N ASN A 212 18.79 -26.76 -7.85
CA ASN A 212 18.61 -25.58 -7.01
C ASN A 212 19.04 -24.30 -7.74
N LEU A 213 20.08 -24.34 -8.57
CA LEU A 213 20.52 -23.18 -9.36
C LEU A 213 19.48 -22.79 -10.44
N VAL A 214 18.93 -23.78 -11.15
CA VAL A 214 17.82 -23.57 -12.10
C VAL A 214 16.59 -23.08 -11.36
N SER A 215 16.25 -23.67 -10.21
CA SER A 215 15.11 -23.24 -9.40
C SER A 215 15.28 -21.82 -8.86
N ALA A 216 16.50 -21.39 -8.54
CA ALA A 216 16.79 -20.01 -8.14
C ALA A 216 16.56 -19.01 -9.29
N LEU A 217 16.96 -19.37 -10.51
CA LEU A 217 16.74 -18.56 -11.72
C LEU A 217 15.24 -18.44 -12.05
N LEU A 218 14.50 -19.55 -11.97
CA LEU A 218 13.07 -19.60 -12.30
C LEU A 218 12.22 -18.86 -11.27
N HIS A 219 12.44 -19.13 -9.96
CA HIS A 219 11.57 -18.63 -8.90
C HIS A 219 12.06 -17.34 -8.25
N LYS A 220 13.28 -16.86 -8.57
CA LYS A 220 13.92 -15.65 -7.99
C LYS A 220 13.98 -15.63 -6.45
N GLU A 221 13.97 -16.80 -5.81
CA GLU A 221 14.06 -16.93 -4.35
C GLU A 221 15.51 -17.21 -3.88
N ARG A 222 16.00 -16.40 -2.94
CA ARG A 222 17.38 -16.49 -2.39
C ARG A 222 17.68 -17.83 -1.70
N LEU A 223 16.66 -18.51 -1.17
CA LEU A 223 16.82 -19.79 -0.45
C LEU A 223 17.38 -20.90 -1.34
N PHE A 224 16.99 -20.94 -2.62
CA PHE A 224 17.52 -21.89 -3.58
C PHE A 224 19.01 -21.64 -3.88
N ILE A 225 19.45 -20.37 -3.86
CA ILE A 225 20.87 -20.02 -4.02
C ILE A 225 21.67 -20.53 -2.82
N TYR A 226 21.19 -20.31 -1.61
CA TYR A 226 21.86 -20.81 -0.40
C TYR A 226 21.98 -22.34 -0.42
N GLN A 227 20.94 -23.05 -0.88
CA GLN A 227 20.98 -24.50 -1.01
C GLN A 227 21.94 -24.98 -2.10
N ALA A 228 22.00 -24.30 -3.24
CA ALA A 228 22.92 -24.63 -4.32
C ALA A 228 24.39 -24.44 -3.86
N LEU A 229 24.69 -23.32 -3.20
CA LEU A 229 26.00 -23.05 -2.62
C LEU A 229 26.37 -24.08 -1.53
N ASN A 230 25.39 -24.51 -0.72
CA ASN A 230 25.59 -25.54 0.29
C ASN A 230 26.00 -26.87 -0.34
N CYS A 231 25.31 -27.30 -1.39
CA CYS A 231 25.66 -28.51 -2.15
C CYS A 231 27.09 -28.41 -2.73
N GLY A 232 27.45 -27.25 -3.28
CA GLY A 232 28.78 -27.01 -3.84
C GLY A 232 29.89 -27.08 -2.79
N LEU A 233 29.68 -26.47 -1.62
CA LEU A 233 30.63 -26.55 -0.51
C LEU A 233 30.72 -27.97 0.07
N ILE A 234 29.61 -28.71 0.14
CA ILE A 234 29.65 -30.12 0.56
C ILE A 234 30.53 -30.93 -0.40
N ILE A 235 30.39 -30.74 -1.71
CA ILE A 235 31.23 -31.41 -2.72
C ILE A 235 32.71 -31.07 -2.49
N ILE A 236 33.04 -29.78 -2.34
CA ILE A 236 34.42 -29.32 -2.10
C ILE A 236 34.99 -29.92 -0.81
N CYS A 237 34.22 -29.88 0.29
CA CYS A 237 34.61 -30.48 1.57
C CYS A 237 34.89 -31.97 1.44
N GLN A 238 34.04 -32.70 0.71
CA GLN A 238 34.23 -34.15 0.51
C GLN A 238 35.44 -34.45 -0.36
N ILE A 239 35.69 -33.66 -1.42
CA ILE A 239 36.88 -33.79 -2.27
C ILE A 239 38.17 -33.62 -1.43
N LEU A 240 38.20 -32.60 -0.56
CA LEU A 240 39.32 -32.34 0.34
C LEU A 240 39.46 -33.42 1.43
N ALA A 241 38.35 -33.88 2.01
CA ALA A 241 38.36 -34.89 3.07
C ALA A 241 38.91 -36.24 2.59
N TRP A 242 38.58 -36.62 1.36
CA TRP A 242 39.04 -37.86 0.73
C TRP A 242 40.44 -37.76 0.10
N GLY A 243 40.99 -36.55 -0.06
CA GLY A 243 42.32 -36.34 -0.66
C GLY A 243 42.35 -36.53 -2.18
N TYR A 244 41.25 -36.20 -2.88
CA TYR A 244 41.28 -36.10 -4.35
C TYR A 244 42.09 -34.89 -4.80
N ILE A 245 42.12 -33.84 -3.97
CA ILE A 245 42.94 -32.64 -4.15
C ILE A 245 43.77 -32.47 -2.87
N GLY A 246 45.10 -32.58 -2.99
CA GLY A 246 46.01 -32.49 -1.86
C GLY A 246 45.96 -33.71 -0.92
N GLU A 247 46.51 -33.57 0.28
CA GLU A 247 46.59 -34.66 1.26
C GLU A 247 45.21 -34.96 1.88
N ALA A 248 44.91 -36.23 2.14
CA ALA A 248 43.66 -36.65 2.75
C ALA A 248 43.53 -36.15 4.21
N GLN A 249 42.67 -35.16 4.42
CA GLN A 249 42.49 -34.51 5.72
C GLN A 249 41.49 -35.23 6.61
N GLY A 250 40.49 -35.92 6.04
CA GLY A 250 39.41 -36.57 6.77
C GLY A 250 38.39 -35.59 7.37
N PHE A 251 37.16 -36.07 7.63
CA PHE A 251 36.10 -35.22 8.20
C PHE A 251 36.18 -35.11 9.73
N MET A 252 36.88 -36.03 10.40
CA MET A 252 37.05 -36.03 11.85
C MET A 252 38.41 -35.45 12.25
N PRO A 253 38.52 -34.78 13.41
CA PRO A 253 39.74 -34.09 13.85
C PRO A 253 40.92 -35.07 14.06
N PRO A 254 42.18 -34.66 13.86
CA PRO A 254 42.62 -33.27 13.75
C PRO A 254 42.55 -32.70 12.33
N TRP A 255 41.94 -31.51 12.18
CA TRP A 255 41.89 -30.77 10.92
C TRP A 255 43.08 -29.82 10.81
N GLN A 256 43.76 -29.81 9.67
CA GLN A 256 45.00 -29.04 9.50
C GLN A 256 44.99 -28.11 8.30
N GLY A 257 44.15 -28.39 7.30
CA GLY A 257 43.95 -27.48 6.20
C GLY A 257 43.01 -26.36 6.61
N ALA A 258 43.50 -25.12 6.57
CA ALA A 258 42.64 -23.95 6.66
C ALA A 258 41.51 -24.00 5.62
N THR A 259 41.75 -24.61 4.45
CA THR A 259 40.77 -24.82 3.38
C THR A 259 39.59 -25.70 3.79
N LEU A 260 39.82 -26.82 4.49
CA LEU A 260 38.74 -27.68 4.95
C LEU A 260 37.97 -27.01 6.10
N ILE A 261 38.67 -26.37 7.02
CA ILE A 261 38.06 -25.67 8.16
C ILE A 261 37.16 -24.53 7.68
N THR A 262 37.66 -23.69 6.77
CA THR A 262 36.89 -22.61 6.17
C THR A 262 35.65 -23.12 5.43
N ALA A 263 35.78 -24.22 4.68
CA ALA A 263 34.65 -24.81 3.96
C ALA A 263 33.60 -25.42 4.92
N LEU A 264 34.00 -26.07 6.01
CA LEU A 264 33.09 -26.60 7.04
C LEU A 264 32.31 -25.48 7.76
N LEU A 265 33.00 -24.40 8.15
CA LEU A 265 32.37 -23.24 8.77
C LEU A 265 31.45 -22.49 7.79
N ALA A 266 31.82 -22.42 6.50
CA ALA A 266 30.98 -21.84 5.46
C ALA A 266 29.69 -22.64 5.23
N ILE A 267 29.74 -23.98 5.29
CA ILE A 267 28.54 -24.84 5.30
C ILE A 267 27.64 -24.47 6.48
N CYS A 268 28.20 -24.35 7.70
CA CYS A 268 27.41 -23.92 8.86
C CYS A 268 26.75 -22.55 8.66
N ILE A 269 27.44 -21.59 8.06
CA ILE A 269 26.89 -20.26 7.77
C ILE A 269 25.70 -20.36 6.80
N LEU A 270 25.83 -21.12 5.71
CA LEU A 270 24.74 -21.31 4.75
C LEU A 270 23.53 -22.02 5.38
N GLU A 271 23.76 -23.00 6.24
CA GLU A 271 22.70 -23.68 6.99
C GLU A 271 21.95 -22.73 7.94
N LEU A 272 22.65 -21.80 8.60
CA LEU A 272 22.03 -20.76 9.44
C LEU A 272 21.25 -19.73 8.60
N LEU A 273 21.79 -19.31 7.45
CA LEU A 273 21.12 -18.41 6.52
C LEU A 273 19.84 -19.03 5.93
N TYR A 274 19.92 -20.32 5.57
CA TYR A 274 18.76 -21.10 5.16
C TYR A 274 17.71 -21.11 6.27
N ALA A 275 18.10 -21.47 7.49
CA ALA A 275 17.17 -21.56 8.63
C ALA A 275 16.52 -20.22 8.96
N GLN A 276 17.23 -19.10 8.79
CA GLN A 276 16.68 -17.76 8.97
C GLN A 276 15.59 -17.42 7.93
N GLY A 277 15.76 -17.84 6.67
CA GLY A 277 14.81 -17.56 5.58
C GLY A 277 13.66 -18.57 5.43
N PHE A 278 13.82 -19.78 5.96
CA PHE A 278 12.88 -20.90 5.83
C PHE A 278 11.57 -20.87 6.65
N PRO A 279 11.35 -20.08 7.74
CA PRO A 279 10.11 -20.19 8.51
C PRO A 279 8.88 -19.74 7.69
N VAL A 280 7.81 -20.55 7.74
CA VAL A 280 6.69 -20.57 6.79
C VAL A 280 5.55 -19.58 7.12
N PHE A 281 5.57 -18.92 8.27
CA PHE A 281 4.53 -17.97 8.71
C PHE A 281 5.14 -16.79 9.48
N PRO A 282 4.43 -15.65 9.61
CA PRO A 282 5.04 -14.44 10.15
C PRO A 282 5.42 -14.69 11.61
N MET A 283 6.70 -14.51 11.90
CA MET A 283 7.29 -14.43 13.23
C MET A 283 6.77 -13.17 13.97
N ASN A 284 5.47 -12.88 13.92
CA ASN A 284 4.85 -11.68 14.49
C ASN A 284 4.71 -11.75 16.01
N ARG A 285 5.08 -12.86 16.64
CA ARG A 285 5.27 -12.94 18.10
C ARG A 285 6.62 -13.58 18.42
N THR A 286 7.49 -12.79 19.06
CA THR A 286 8.78 -13.11 19.72
C THR A 286 10.06 -12.95 18.89
N HIS A 287 10.65 -11.75 19.06
CA HIS A 287 11.70 -11.14 18.24
C HIS A 287 13.14 -11.49 18.71
N ARG A 288 13.51 -12.78 18.82
CA ARG A 288 14.88 -13.18 19.24
C ARG A 288 15.64 -14.03 18.24
N TRP A 289 14.96 -14.89 17.46
CA TRP A 289 15.62 -15.82 16.53
C TRP A 289 16.48 -15.16 15.45
N PRO A 290 16.04 -14.11 14.74
CA PRO A 290 16.88 -13.45 13.73
C PRO A 290 18.13 -12.78 14.33
N ALA A 291 18.09 -12.38 15.61
CA ALA A 291 19.26 -11.86 16.30
C ALA A 291 20.23 -13.00 16.66
N ILE A 292 19.73 -14.11 17.20
CA ILE A 292 20.51 -15.31 17.52
C ILE A 292 21.19 -15.88 16.26
N PHE A 293 20.50 -15.92 15.12
CA PHE A 293 21.11 -16.37 13.86
C PHE A 293 22.20 -15.42 13.38
N ARG A 294 21.99 -14.10 13.47
CA ARG A 294 23.02 -13.12 13.10
C ARG A 294 24.25 -13.20 13.99
N THR A 295 24.08 -13.39 15.31
CA THR A 295 25.22 -13.58 16.22
C THR A 295 25.93 -14.89 15.94
N ALA A 296 25.22 -15.99 15.72
CA ALA A 296 25.82 -17.28 15.36
C ALA A 296 26.60 -17.20 14.04
N ILE A 297 26.05 -16.55 13.00
CA ILE A 297 26.74 -16.32 11.73
C ILE A 297 28.02 -15.50 11.95
N LEU A 298 27.95 -14.41 12.73
CA LEU A 298 29.11 -13.58 13.04
C LEU A 298 30.21 -14.38 13.78
N VAL A 299 29.82 -15.22 14.74
CA VAL A 299 30.76 -16.11 15.45
C VAL A 299 31.44 -17.09 14.50
N ASN A 300 30.71 -17.66 13.54
CA ASN A 300 31.31 -18.56 12.53
C ASN A 300 32.24 -17.80 11.56
N ILE A 301 31.91 -16.58 11.14
CA ILE A 301 32.78 -15.73 10.31
C ILE A 301 34.05 -15.37 11.07
N LEU A 302 33.92 -14.97 12.34
CA LEU A 302 35.07 -14.67 13.20
C LEU A 302 35.93 -15.92 13.41
N ALA A 303 35.32 -17.09 13.57
CA ALA A 303 36.05 -18.35 13.66
C ALA A 303 36.82 -18.70 12.39
N ILE A 304 36.29 -18.38 11.19
CA ILE A 304 37.03 -18.49 9.93
C ILE A 304 38.26 -17.56 9.96
N ALA A 305 38.09 -16.30 10.36
CA ALA A 305 39.20 -15.34 10.43
C ALA A 305 40.27 -15.77 11.46
N ILE A 306 39.85 -16.22 12.64
CA ILE A 306 40.78 -16.72 13.67
C ILE A 306 41.50 -17.97 13.16
N SER A 307 40.79 -18.92 12.54
CA SER A 307 41.37 -20.16 12.01
C SER A 307 42.39 -19.94 10.90
N LEU A 308 42.35 -18.81 10.19
CA LEU A 308 43.35 -18.45 9.16
C LEU A 308 44.64 -17.90 9.77
N ILE A 309 44.58 -17.37 11.00
CA ILE A 309 45.70 -16.69 11.68
C ILE A 309 46.31 -17.60 12.76
N SER A 310 45.54 -18.51 13.34
CA SER A 310 45.92 -19.27 14.54
C SER A 310 46.55 -20.63 14.24
N ASP A 311 47.32 -21.17 15.19
CA ASP A 311 47.92 -22.50 15.09
C ASP A 311 46.86 -23.59 14.88
N GLY A 312 47.15 -24.61 14.06
CA GLY A 312 46.19 -25.66 13.66
C GLY A 312 45.48 -26.39 14.83
N ARG A 313 46.09 -26.45 16.02
CA ARG A 313 45.46 -27.01 17.23
C ARG A 313 44.30 -26.15 17.75
N SER A 314 44.47 -24.83 17.79
CA SER A 314 43.44 -23.89 18.23
C SER A 314 42.26 -23.84 17.26
N ALA A 315 42.56 -23.85 15.96
CA ALA A 315 41.57 -23.92 14.89
C ALA A 315 40.72 -25.21 14.98
N THR A 316 41.35 -26.35 15.27
CA THR A 316 40.64 -27.62 15.46
C THR A 316 39.65 -27.56 16.64
N VAL A 317 40.05 -26.97 17.77
CA VAL A 317 39.19 -26.83 18.96
C VAL A 317 37.98 -25.93 18.66
N LEU A 318 38.18 -24.83 17.93
CA LEU A 318 37.09 -23.94 17.52
C LEU A 318 36.06 -24.66 16.64
N VAL A 319 36.50 -25.41 15.63
CA VAL A 319 35.56 -26.15 14.76
C VAL A 319 34.84 -27.26 15.54
N HIS A 320 35.56 -27.95 16.44
CA HIS A 320 34.99 -29.02 17.25
C HIS A 320 33.89 -28.52 18.20
N THR A 321 33.98 -27.26 18.65
CA THR A 321 32.96 -26.66 19.52
C THR A 321 31.81 -26.03 18.72
N LEU A 322 32.11 -25.37 17.60
CA LEU A 322 31.12 -24.62 16.82
C LEU A 322 30.17 -25.49 16.00
N ILE A 323 30.66 -26.56 15.37
CA ILE A 323 29.78 -27.43 14.55
C ILE A 323 28.65 -28.04 15.41
N PRO A 324 28.92 -28.70 16.57
CA PRO A 324 27.85 -29.20 17.43
C PRO A 324 26.94 -28.09 17.96
N ALA A 325 27.48 -26.92 18.29
CA ALA A 325 26.68 -25.79 18.76
C ALA A 325 25.69 -25.29 17.69
N ASN A 326 26.12 -25.20 16.42
CA ASN A 326 25.25 -24.84 15.30
C ASN A 326 24.16 -25.90 15.06
N VAL A 327 24.52 -27.19 15.08
CA VAL A 327 23.56 -28.29 14.92
C VAL A 327 22.52 -28.28 16.04
N LEU A 328 22.95 -28.07 17.29
CA LEU A 328 22.06 -27.94 18.45
C LEU A 328 21.15 -26.72 18.32
N LEU A 329 21.68 -25.57 17.90
CA LEU A 329 20.90 -24.35 17.69
C LEU A 329 19.79 -24.55 16.65
N LEU A 330 20.11 -25.18 15.52
CA LEU A 330 19.14 -25.51 14.47
C LEU A 330 18.06 -26.48 14.98
N PHE A 331 18.43 -27.47 15.79
CA PHE A 331 17.49 -28.37 16.44
C PHE A 331 16.53 -27.60 17.37
N ILE A 332 17.04 -26.80 18.31
CA ILE A 332 16.22 -26.03 19.25
C ILE A 332 15.27 -25.09 18.50
N MET A 333 15.76 -24.42 17.45
CA MET A 333 14.92 -23.57 16.60
C MET A 333 13.79 -24.37 15.96
N SER A 334 14.11 -25.54 15.39
CA SER A 334 13.12 -26.36 14.69
C SER A 334 12.06 -26.91 15.64
N LEU A 335 12.46 -27.30 16.87
CA LEU A 335 11.55 -27.74 17.91
C LEU A 335 10.64 -26.61 18.37
N HIS A 336 11.19 -25.43 18.63
CA HIS A 336 10.41 -24.26 19.04
C HIS A 336 9.40 -23.86 17.95
N CYS A 337 9.83 -23.79 16.69
CA CYS A 337 8.94 -23.48 15.57
C CYS A 337 7.83 -24.53 15.42
N TYR A 338 8.13 -25.81 15.64
CA TYR A 338 7.13 -26.88 15.59
C TYR A 338 6.10 -26.73 16.72
N LEU A 339 6.55 -26.52 17.97
CA LEU A 339 5.68 -26.36 19.13
C LEU A 339 4.74 -25.14 19.03
N VAL A 340 5.15 -24.09 18.31
CA VAL A 340 4.33 -22.90 18.10
C VAL A 340 3.36 -23.07 16.91
N SER A 341 3.80 -23.69 15.82
CA SER A 341 3.06 -23.69 14.56
C SER A 341 2.25 -24.96 14.27
N TYR A 342 2.62 -26.09 14.87
CA TYR A 342 2.09 -27.43 14.55
C TYR A 342 2.04 -27.75 13.04
N SER A 343 2.90 -27.11 12.25
CA SER A 343 2.93 -27.29 10.80
C SER A 343 3.61 -28.62 10.41
N ARG A 344 2.98 -29.39 9.52
CA ARG A 344 3.57 -30.62 8.96
C ARG A 344 4.91 -30.37 8.27
N LEU A 345 5.06 -29.23 7.60
CA LEU A 345 6.30 -28.90 6.89
C LEU A 345 7.46 -28.62 7.87
N ILE A 346 7.17 -27.96 9.00
CA ILE A 346 8.15 -27.73 10.07
C ILE A 346 8.46 -29.03 10.82
N PHE A 347 7.49 -29.95 10.94
CA PHE A 347 7.73 -31.29 11.46
C PHE A 347 8.78 -32.05 10.62
N TYR A 348 8.62 -32.09 9.30
CA TYR A 348 9.60 -32.73 8.41
C TYR A 348 10.99 -32.05 8.50
N TYR A 349 11.02 -30.72 8.61
CA TYR A 349 12.27 -30.00 8.86
C TYR A 349 12.93 -30.43 10.19
N LEU A 350 12.17 -30.48 11.28
CA LEU A 350 12.62 -30.95 12.59
C LEU A 350 13.16 -32.38 12.52
N THR A 351 12.46 -33.31 11.86
CA THR A 351 12.91 -34.71 11.72
C THR A 351 14.23 -34.84 10.96
N THR A 352 14.46 -33.96 9.98
CA THR A 352 15.74 -33.93 9.25
C THR A 352 16.86 -33.43 10.16
N ARG A 353 16.60 -32.39 10.97
CA ARG A 353 17.60 -31.85 11.91
C ARG A 353 17.93 -32.82 13.05
N THR A 354 16.95 -33.56 13.56
CA THR A 354 17.21 -34.61 14.55
C THR A 354 18.05 -35.75 13.98
N ALA A 355 17.76 -36.20 12.76
CA ALA A 355 18.54 -37.24 12.08
C ALA A 355 20.00 -36.81 11.88
N VAL A 356 20.23 -35.58 11.41
CA VAL A 356 21.58 -35.02 11.26
C VAL A 356 22.31 -34.95 12.61
N MET A 357 21.65 -34.45 13.66
CA MET A 357 22.23 -34.36 14.99
C MET A 357 22.63 -35.74 15.55
N LEU A 358 21.74 -36.73 15.42
CA LEU A 358 21.96 -38.08 15.93
C LEU A 358 23.05 -38.81 15.15
N LEU A 359 23.03 -38.76 13.81
CA LEU A 359 24.03 -39.46 13.00
C LEU A 359 25.41 -38.81 13.13
N TYR A 360 25.48 -37.48 13.24
CA TYR A 360 26.73 -36.79 13.52
C TYR A 360 27.28 -37.14 14.91
N SER A 361 26.43 -37.20 15.95
CA SER A 361 26.89 -37.56 17.30
C SER A 361 27.36 -39.03 17.38
N VAL A 362 26.69 -39.94 16.68
CA VAL A 362 27.13 -41.35 16.54
C VAL A 362 28.47 -41.43 15.81
N ALA A 363 28.65 -40.70 14.71
CA ALA A 363 29.91 -40.66 13.97
C ALA A 363 31.06 -40.12 14.83
N LEU A 364 30.81 -39.05 15.59
CA LEU A 364 31.77 -38.45 16.51
C LEU A 364 32.14 -39.42 17.65
N LEU A 365 31.14 -40.07 18.26
CA LEU A 365 31.35 -41.04 19.33
C LEU A 365 32.14 -42.25 18.82
N SER A 366 31.78 -42.78 17.64
CA SER A 366 32.49 -43.90 17.01
C SER A 366 33.96 -43.56 16.72
N TYR A 367 34.22 -42.33 16.29
CA TYR A 367 35.58 -41.83 16.09
C TYR A 367 36.41 -41.84 17.39
N PHE A 368 35.89 -41.25 18.47
CA PHE A 368 36.60 -41.18 19.74
C PHE A 368 36.76 -42.53 20.44
N LEU A 369 35.79 -43.43 20.29
CA LEU A 369 35.85 -44.78 20.85
C LEU A 369 36.65 -45.76 19.98
N ASN A 370 37.21 -45.32 18.85
CA ASN A 370 37.92 -46.14 17.86
C ASN A 370 37.11 -47.34 17.34
N LEU A 371 35.79 -47.23 17.25
CA LEU A 371 34.93 -48.34 16.83
C LEU A 371 34.84 -48.49 15.31
N SER A 372 35.23 -47.47 14.54
CA SER A 372 35.11 -47.45 13.08
C SER A 372 36.32 -46.85 12.39
N ASP A 373 36.53 -47.25 11.14
CA ASP A 373 37.62 -46.73 10.32
C ASP A 373 37.27 -45.40 9.66
N ILE A 374 38.27 -44.58 9.42
CA ILE A 374 38.14 -43.23 8.84
C ILE A 374 37.39 -43.25 7.49
N PRO A 375 37.66 -44.18 6.55
CA PRO A 375 36.91 -44.25 5.28
C PRO A 375 35.42 -44.53 5.46
N LEU A 376 35.06 -45.36 6.44
CA LEU A 376 33.66 -45.67 6.75
C LEU A 376 32.93 -44.43 7.28
N ILE A 377 33.57 -43.68 8.17
CA ILE A 377 33.04 -42.43 8.72
C ILE A 377 32.85 -41.40 7.59
N ASN A 378 33.84 -41.21 6.71
CA ASN A 378 33.72 -40.28 5.57
C ASN A 378 32.56 -40.68 4.64
N THR A 379 32.38 -41.98 4.38
CA THR A 379 31.26 -42.48 3.55
C THR A 379 29.91 -42.25 4.23
N ALA A 380 29.82 -42.44 5.55
CA ALA A 380 28.61 -42.13 6.31
C ALA A 380 28.30 -40.62 6.29
N MET A 381 29.32 -39.76 6.36
CA MET A 381 29.15 -38.31 6.32
C MET A 381 28.66 -37.80 4.95
N ILE A 382 29.15 -38.35 3.83
CA ILE A 382 28.65 -37.95 2.50
C ILE A 382 27.22 -38.45 2.28
N ALA A 383 26.88 -39.64 2.78
CA ALA A 383 25.51 -40.16 2.75
C ALA A 383 24.56 -39.27 3.57
N LEU A 384 24.98 -38.87 4.78
CA LEU A 384 24.24 -37.95 5.64
C LEU A 384 24.00 -36.59 4.98
N ALA A 385 25.07 -35.99 4.45
CA ALA A 385 25.01 -34.69 3.79
C ALA A 385 24.10 -34.71 2.56
N SER A 386 24.18 -35.78 1.75
CA SER A 386 23.31 -35.97 0.59
C SER A 386 21.85 -36.11 1.00
N GLY A 387 21.54 -36.93 2.01
CA GLY A 387 20.19 -37.09 2.53
C GLY A 387 19.60 -35.79 3.10
N ALA A 388 20.41 -35.02 3.83
CA ALA A 388 20.02 -33.70 4.33
C ALA A 388 19.73 -32.71 3.18
N ALA A 389 20.58 -32.70 2.14
CA ALA A 389 20.41 -31.84 0.97
C ALA A 389 19.16 -32.20 0.15
N ILE A 390 18.85 -33.49 -0.01
CA ILE A 390 17.60 -33.96 -0.65
C ILE A 390 16.40 -33.44 0.14
N SER A 391 16.39 -33.67 1.46
CA SER A 391 15.28 -33.25 2.32
C SER A 391 15.06 -31.73 2.28
N GLN A 392 16.12 -30.93 2.39
CA GLN A 392 16.04 -29.47 2.30
C GLN A 392 15.49 -29.01 0.96
N THR A 393 15.96 -29.58 -0.14
CA THR A 393 15.49 -29.22 -1.49
C THR A 393 14.00 -29.54 -1.66
N CYS A 394 13.55 -30.71 -1.18
CA CYS A 394 12.15 -31.10 -1.20
C CYS A 394 11.27 -30.17 -0.34
N LEU A 395 11.78 -29.78 0.83
CA LEU A 395 11.11 -28.86 1.74
C LEU A 395 10.99 -27.44 1.15
N LEU A 396 12.03 -26.94 0.49
CA LEU A 396 11.98 -25.66 -0.23
C LEU A 396 10.92 -25.68 -1.34
N PHE A 397 10.94 -26.72 -2.16
CA PHE A 397 9.99 -26.86 -3.25
C PHE A 397 8.54 -26.94 -2.74
N THR A 398 8.30 -27.73 -1.70
CA THR A 398 6.97 -27.84 -1.07
C THR A 398 6.52 -26.51 -0.46
N ARG A 399 7.42 -25.79 0.22
CA ARG A 399 7.13 -24.45 0.74
C ARG A 399 6.76 -23.48 -0.37
N HIS A 400 7.49 -23.50 -1.47
CA HIS A 400 7.24 -22.63 -2.61
C HIS A 400 5.86 -22.91 -3.24
N GLN A 401 5.54 -24.19 -3.46
CA GLN A 401 4.22 -24.59 -3.95
C GLN A 401 3.07 -24.15 -3.02
N LEU A 402 3.23 -24.32 -1.71
CA LEU A 402 2.22 -23.88 -0.74
C LEU A 402 2.02 -22.37 -0.76
N ARG A 403 3.10 -21.59 -0.93
CA ARG A 403 3.01 -20.13 -1.05
C ARG A 403 2.30 -19.71 -2.33
N GLN A 404 2.65 -20.31 -3.47
CA GLN A 404 1.99 -20.01 -4.74
C GLN A 404 0.50 -20.31 -4.69
N ARG A 405 0.10 -21.47 -4.12
CA ARG A 405 -1.32 -21.83 -3.96
C ARG A 405 -2.07 -20.84 -3.09
N LYS A 406 -1.47 -20.41 -1.98
CA LYS A 406 -2.09 -19.43 -1.08
C LYS A 406 -2.26 -18.08 -1.77
N GLN A 407 -1.23 -17.62 -2.48
CA GLN A 407 -1.30 -16.35 -3.22
C GLN A 407 -2.38 -16.38 -4.32
N ALA A 408 -2.46 -17.47 -5.08
CA ALA A 408 -3.51 -17.64 -6.08
C ALA A 408 -4.93 -17.62 -5.47
N GLN A 409 -5.11 -18.19 -4.28
CA GLN A 409 -6.39 -18.15 -3.56
C GLN A 409 -6.72 -16.73 -3.08
N ASP A 410 -5.74 -16.01 -2.54
CA ASP A 410 -5.91 -14.63 -2.06
C ASP A 410 -6.25 -13.70 -3.25
N ASP A 411 -5.55 -13.84 -4.38
CA ASP A 411 -5.81 -13.08 -5.61
C ASP A 411 -7.22 -13.36 -6.16
N GLN A 412 -7.66 -14.62 -6.17
CA GLN A 412 -9.01 -15.00 -6.60
C GLN A 412 -10.09 -14.42 -5.67
N HIS A 413 -9.86 -14.40 -4.36
CA HIS A 413 -10.78 -13.81 -3.39
C HIS A 413 -10.91 -12.30 -3.58
N ILE A 414 -9.80 -11.60 -3.86
CA ILE A 414 -9.82 -10.17 -4.16
C ILE A 414 -10.58 -9.89 -5.47
N ALA A 415 -10.36 -10.71 -6.50
CA ALA A 415 -11.07 -10.56 -7.79
C ALA A 415 -12.59 -10.73 -7.63
N VAL A 416 -13.04 -11.78 -6.94
CA VAL A 416 -14.47 -12.02 -6.67
C VAL A 416 -15.10 -10.89 -5.86
N LEU A 417 -14.39 -10.39 -4.83
CA LEU A 417 -14.88 -9.24 -4.06
C LEU A 417 -15.00 -7.97 -4.91
N GLY A 418 -14.06 -7.75 -5.83
CA GLY A 418 -14.08 -6.62 -6.77
C GLY A 418 -15.29 -6.69 -7.72
N GLU A 419 -15.60 -7.87 -8.25
CA GLU A 419 -16.77 -8.08 -9.12
C GLU A 419 -18.08 -7.89 -8.36
N VAL A 420 -18.19 -8.41 -7.12
CA VAL A 420 -19.38 -8.26 -6.29
C VAL A 420 -19.64 -6.79 -5.94
N ASN A 421 -18.60 -6.01 -5.65
CA ASN A 421 -18.76 -4.58 -5.37
C ASN A 421 -19.20 -3.80 -6.61
N ARG A 422 -18.58 -4.03 -7.77
CA ARG A 422 -19.00 -3.38 -9.03
C ARG A 422 -20.44 -3.70 -9.40
N ALA A 423 -20.84 -4.97 -9.29
CA ALA A 423 -22.21 -5.39 -9.56
C ALA A 423 -23.22 -4.68 -8.63
N LYS A 424 -22.84 -4.45 -7.35
CA LYS A 424 -23.67 -3.70 -6.40
C LYS A 424 -23.82 -2.23 -6.81
N THR A 425 -22.74 -1.59 -7.26
CA THR A 425 -22.74 -0.21 -7.76
C THR A 425 -23.63 -0.04 -8.99
N ASP A 426 -23.54 -0.96 -9.96
CA ASP A 426 -24.35 -0.93 -11.18
C ASP A 426 -25.85 -1.15 -10.90
N ILE A 427 -26.18 -2.09 -10.01
CA ILE A 427 -27.57 -2.35 -9.61
C ILE A 427 -28.16 -1.11 -8.94
N LEU A 428 -27.42 -0.47 -8.03
CA LEU A 428 -27.89 0.74 -7.33
C LEU A 428 -28.09 1.90 -8.31
N ALA A 429 -27.16 2.12 -9.24
CA ALA A 429 -27.29 3.15 -10.27
C ALA A 429 -28.55 2.95 -11.13
N ARG A 430 -28.84 1.70 -11.51
CA ARG A 430 -30.04 1.35 -12.29
C ARG A 430 -31.33 1.56 -11.49
N ILE A 431 -31.36 1.14 -10.22
CA ILE A 431 -32.53 1.36 -9.34
C ILE A 431 -32.81 2.86 -9.15
N THR A 432 -31.77 3.68 -8.95
CA THR A 432 -31.92 5.14 -8.87
C THR A 432 -32.57 5.72 -10.13
N HIS A 433 -32.11 5.29 -11.31
CA HIS A 433 -32.67 5.74 -12.58
C HIS A 433 -34.15 5.35 -12.74
N ASP A 434 -34.49 4.10 -12.39
CA ASP A 434 -35.83 3.56 -12.49
C ASP A 434 -36.81 4.23 -11.50
N ILE A 435 -36.33 4.75 -10.37
CA ILE A 435 -37.11 5.55 -9.42
C ILE A 435 -37.22 7.01 -9.86
N ARG A 436 -36.16 7.60 -10.43
CA ARG A 436 -36.16 9.01 -10.86
C ARG A 436 -37.22 9.28 -11.92
N THR A 437 -37.33 8.40 -12.92
CA THR A 437 -38.23 8.55 -14.06
C THR A 437 -39.71 8.74 -13.67
N PRO A 438 -40.34 7.85 -12.86
CA PRO A 438 -41.73 8.06 -12.44
C PRO A 438 -41.91 9.27 -11.51
N LEU A 439 -40.89 9.63 -10.71
CA LEU A 439 -40.98 10.81 -9.85
C LEU A 439 -40.98 12.11 -10.65
N SER A 440 -40.12 12.21 -11.66
CA SER A 440 -40.08 13.37 -12.55
C SER A 440 -41.40 13.55 -13.30
N ALA A 441 -42.04 12.45 -13.72
CA ALA A 441 -43.38 12.50 -14.31
C ALA A 441 -44.44 13.02 -13.31
N MET A 442 -44.38 12.61 -12.04
CA MET A 442 -45.28 13.14 -11.00
C MET A 442 -45.07 14.63 -10.72
N ILE A 443 -43.82 15.11 -10.73
CA ILE A 443 -43.52 16.55 -10.61
C ILE A 443 -44.10 17.31 -11.79
N GLY A 444 -43.89 16.82 -13.02
CA GLY A 444 -44.48 17.46 -14.21
C GLY A 444 -46.00 17.53 -14.16
N VAL A 445 -46.67 16.48 -13.69
CA VAL A 445 -48.14 16.47 -13.53
C VAL A 445 -48.60 17.43 -12.43
N THR A 446 -47.89 17.51 -11.32
CA THR A 446 -48.26 18.44 -10.23
C THR A 446 -48.03 19.89 -10.62
N GLU A 447 -46.97 20.20 -11.37
CA GLU A 447 -46.73 21.53 -11.97
C GLU A 447 -47.85 21.92 -12.94
N LEU A 448 -48.26 20.99 -13.82
CA LEU A 448 -49.40 21.19 -14.71
C LEU A 448 -50.74 21.39 -13.97
N LEU A 449 -50.93 20.75 -12.82
CA LEU A 449 -52.12 20.94 -11.99
C LEU A 449 -52.09 22.30 -11.28
N SER A 450 -50.92 22.78 -10.88
CA SER A 450 -50.72 24.08 -10.21
C SER A 450 -51.15 25.25 -11.10
N ASP A 451 -51.04 25.11 -12.42
CA ASP A 451 -51.49 26.11 -13.42
C ASP A 451 -53.01 26.06 -13.70
N THR A 452 -53.77 25.19 -13.03
CA THR A 452 -55.24 25.11 -13.18
C THR A 452 -55.98 25.88 -12.10
N ARG A 453 -57.31 26.04 -12.24
CA ARG A 453 -58.12 26.62 -11.16
C ARG A 453 -58.24 25.63 -10.00
N LEU A 454 -57.46 25.87 -8.95
CA LEU A 454 -57.45 25.07 -7.73
C LEU A 454 -58.19 25.79 -6.60
N THR A 455 -58.76 25.01 -5.68
CA THR A 455 -59.18 25.53 -4.37
C THR A 455 -57.98 25.64 -3.43
N ALA A 456 -58.05 26.52 -2.41
CA ALA A 456 -56.95 26.74 -1.46
C ALA A 456 -56.41 25.45 -0.82
N SER A 457 -57.28 24.47 -0.52
CA SER A 457 -56.87 23.16 0.01
C SER A 457 -56.17 22.29 -1.05
N GLN A 458 -56.57 22.37 -2.32
CA GLN A 458 -55.92 21.62 -3.40
C GLN A 458 -54.55 22.20 -3.76
N GLU A 459 -54.42 23.52 -3.71
CA GLU A 459 -53.14 24.23 -3.88
C GLU A 459 -52.15 23.86 -2.77
N ASP A 460 -52.61 23.76 -1.51
CA ASP A 460 -51.80 23.29 -0.39
C ASP A 460 -51.38 21.81 -0.54
N TYR A 461 -52.27 20.94 -1.05
CA TYR A 461 -51.92 19.54 -1.34
C TYR A 461 -50.91 19.41 -2.48
N ILE A 462 -51.06 20.20 -3.55
CA ILE A 462 -50.15 20.17 -4.71
C ILE A 462 -48.78 20.72 -4.32
N SER A 463 -48.72 21.85 -3.60
CA SER A 463 -47.45 22.42 -3.13
C SER A 463 -46.72 21.48 -2.17
N THR A 464 -47.45 20.77 -1.30
CA THR A 464 -46.88 19.74 -0.43
C THR A 464 -46.35 18.55 -1.23
N LEU A 465 -47.10 18.06 -2.23
CA LEU A 465 -46.69 16.96 -3.11
C LEU A 465 -45.44 17.32 -3.91
N GLN A 466 -45.37 18.53 -4.44
CA GLN A 466 -44.21 19.05 -5.17
C GLN A 466 -42.99 19.11 -4.25
N ARG A 467 -43.11 19.72 -3.06
CA ARG A 467 -42.02 19.79 -2.08
C ARG A 467 -41.51 18.41 -1.72
N SER A 468 -42.40 17.47 -1.38
CA SER A 468 -42.00 16.10 -1.02
C SER A 468 -41.38 15.31 -2.18
N SER A 469 -41.84 15.54 -3.42
CA SER A 469 -41.25 14.90 -4.61
C SER A 469 -39.85 15.46 -4.90
N HIS A 470 -39.66 16.76 -4.71
CA HIS A 470 -38.36 17.42 -4.87
C HIS A 470 -37.35 16.97 -3.80
N GLU A 471 -37.81 16.89 -2.55
CA GLU A 471 -37.02 16.33 -1.45
C GLU A 471 -36.58 14.89 -1.75
N LEU A 472 -37.50 14.04 -2.20
CA LEU A 472 -37.16 12.64 -2.51
C LEU A 472 -36.14 12.52 -3.64
N LEU A 473 -36.26 13.33 -4.71
CA LEU A 473 -35.26 13.37 -5.79
C LEU A 473 -33.89 13.78 -5.26
N GLN A 474 -33.83 14.80 -4.41
CA GLN A 474 -32.59 15.24 -3.79
C GLN A 474 -31.96 14.12 -2.94
N LEU A 475 -32.75 13.42 -2.13
CA LEU A 475 -32.26 12.30 -1.32
C LEU A 475 -31.76 11.14 -2.20
N LEU A 476 -32.42 10.88 -3.33
CA LEU A 476 -32.04 9.86 -4.29
C LEU A 476 -30.70 10.19 -4.95
N ASP A 477 -30.52 11.46 -5.33
CA ASP A 477 -29.29 11.98 -5.94
C ASP A 477 -28.12 11.93 -4.95
N GLU A 478 -28.35 12.33 -3.71
CA GLU A 478 -27.36 12.25 -2.62
C GLU A 478 -26.93 10.79 -2.36
N ALA A 479 -27.89 9.85 -2.31
CA ALA A 479 -27.59 8.43 -2.13
C ALA A 479 -26.79 7.85 -3.31
N SER A 480 -27.15 8.21 -4.55
CA SER A 480 -26.44 7.75 -5.75
C SER A 480 -25.01 8.26 -5.80
N GLN A 481 -24.81 9.54 -5.46
CA GLN A 481 -23.49 10.16 -5.42
C GLN A 481 -22.61 9.52 -4.34
N ALA A 482 -23.14 9.29 -3.13
CA ALA A 482 -22.39 8.65 -2.04
C ALA A 482 -21.83 7.27 -2.45
N VAL A 483 -22.57 6.50 -3.25
CA VAL A 483 -22.12 5.19 -3.76
C VAL A 483 -21.02 5.37 -4.82
N ARG A 484 -21.19 6.29 -5.78
CA ARG A 484 -20.18 6.54 -6.85
C ARG A 484 -18.85 7.04 -6.30
N PHE A 485 -18.89 7.91 -5.30
CA PHE A 485 -17.70 8.45 -4.67
C PHE A 485 -16.91 7.39 -3.87
N SER A 486 -17.52 6.26 -3.48
CA SER A 486 -16.82 5.19 -2.77
C SER A 486 -15.84 4.39 -3.66
N GLU A 487 -15.97 4.49 -4.98
CA GLU A 487 -15.04 3.92 -5.95
C GLU A 487 -14.10 5.03 -6.46
N SER A 488 -12.80 4.79 -6.30
CA SER A 488 -11.73 5.72 -6.66
C SER A 488 -11.68 5.94 -8.17
N ASP A 489 -12.19 7.07 -8.66
CA ASP A 489 -11.74 7.83 -9.85
C ASP A 489 -12.68 9.02 -10.12
N VAL A 490 -12.65 10.05 -9.24
CA VAL A 490 -13.29 11.33 -9.54
C VAL A 490 -12.21 12.34 -9.92
N GLU A 491 -12.07 12.60 -11.22
CA GLU A 491 -11.18 13.62 -11.74
C GLU A 491 -11.77 15.02 -11.52
N LEU A 492 -10.94 15.98 -11.08
CA LEU A 492 -11.33 17.37 -10.91
C LEU A 492 -11.12 18.14 -12.22
N SER A 493 -12.14 18.86 -12.67
CA SER A 493 -12.02 19.76 -13.82
C SER A 493 -11.31 21.05 -13.41
N ASN A 494 -10.10 21.28 -13.91
CA ASN A 494 -9.33 22.48 -13.56
C ASN A 494 -9.63 23.61 -14.56
N GLN A 495 -10.52 24.52 -14.20
CA GLN A 495 -10.92 25.68 -15.01
C GLN A 495 -10.59 26.99 -14.31
N LEU A 496 -10.43 28.07 -15.08
CA LEU A 496 -10.31 29.41 -14.51
C LEU A 496 -11.67 29.84 -13.96
N ILE A 497 -11.71 30.19 -12.68
CA ILE A 497 -12.93 30.52 -11.94
C ILE A 497 -12.85 31.88 -11.28
N ASN A 498 -13.97 32.61 -11.23
CA ASN A 498 -14.15 33.77 -10.39
C ASN A 498 -14.80 33.33 -9.06
N LEU A 499 -14.01 33.24 -7.99
CA LEU A 499 -14.49 32.67 -6.72
C LEU A 499 -15.62 33.49 -6.07
N PRO A 500 -15.54 34.83 -5.98
CA PRO A 500 -16.65 35.67 -5.53
C PRO A 500 -17.97 35.43 -6.30
N GLU A 501 -17.92 35.30 -7.62
CA GLU A 501 -19.12 35.02 -8.43
C GLU A 501 -19.72 33.65 -8.11
N ILE A 502 -18.88 32.60 -8.00
CA ILE A 502 -19.36 31.25 -7.66
C ILE A 502 -20.02 31.22 -6.28
N ILE A 503 -19.47 31.96 -5.31
CA ILE A 503 -20.07 32.07 -3.97
C ILE A 503 -21.43 32.78 -4.09
N ASP A 504 -21.51 33.88 -4.85
CA ASP A 504 -22.76 34.63 -4.99
C ASP A 504 -23.85 33.82 -5.70
N GLU A 505 -23.51 33.12 -6.79
CA GLU A 505 -24.39 32.16 -7.47
C GLU A 505 -24.88 31.06 -6.52
N SER A 506 -23.98 30.52 -5.69
CA SER A 506 -24.32 29.46 -4.74
C SER A 506 -25.27 29.96 -3.66
N LEU A 507 -25.14 31.21 -3.24
CA LEU A 507 -26.01 31.83 -2.22
C LEU A 507 -27.35 32.30 -2.80
N ALA A 508 -27.45 32.53 -4.11
CA ALA A 508 -28.67 33.01 -4.78
C ALA A 508 -29.90 32.17 -4.47
N GLY A 509 -29.78 30.83 -4.50
CA GLY A 509 -30.89 29.91 -4.18
C GLY A 509 -31.32 29.96 -2.71
N PHE A 510 -30.41 30.30 -1.80
CA PHE A 510 -30.71 30.41 -0.36
C PHE A 510 -31.29 31.77 0.04
N ARG A 511 -31.28 32.78 -0.85
CA ARG A 511 -31.83 34.11 -0.54
C ARG A 511 -33.33 34.06 -0.28
N ASN A 512 -34.07 33.29 -1.09
CA ASN A 512 -35.51 33.13 -0.94
C ASN A 512 -35.85 32.35 0.34
N ILE A 513 -35.11 31.27 0.61
CA ILE A 513 -35.29 30.45 1.83
C ILE A 513 -35.02 31.29 3.08
N ALA A 514 -33.95 32.09 3.07
CA ALA A 514 -33.63 33.01 4.16
C ALA A 514 -34.72 34.08 4.36
N ALA A 515 -35.27 34.62 3.26
CA ALA A 515 -36.36 35.59 3.32
C ALA A 515 -37.66 35.00 3.90
N GLU A 516 -38.05 33.79 3.47
CA GLU A 516 -39.24 33.08 3.97
C GLU A 516 -39.13 32.74 5.46
N GLN A 517 -37.95 32.33 5.91
CA GLN A 517 -37.69 31.93 7.29
C GLN A 517 -37.24 33.10 8.19
N ALA A 518 -37.20 34.33 7.65
CA ALA A 518 -36.70 35.53 8.33
C ALA A 518 -35.29 35.35 8.95
N ILE A 519 -34.43 34.62 8.25
CA ILE A 519 -33.05 34.32 8.66
C ILE A 519 -32.11 35.35 8.05
N GLU A 520 -31.20 35.90 8.86
CA GLU A 520 -30.21 36.83 8.37
C GLU A 520 -28.97 36.08 7.83
N LEU A 521 -28.86 36.03 6.50
CA LEU A 521 -27.72 35.45 5.81
C LEU A 521 -26.68 36.54 5.49
N ILE A 522 -25.43 36.35 5.91
CA ILE A 522 -24.33 37.32 5.76
C ILE A 522 -23.16 36.64 5.08
N CYS A 523 -22.58 37.29 4.06
CA CYS A 523 -21.37 36.83 3.37
C CYS A 523 -20.24 37.85 3.53
N ASP A 524 -19.10 37.41 4.09
CA ASP A 524 -17.89 38.20 4.28
C ASP A 524 -16.73 37.58 3.50
N ILE A 525 -16.38 38.18 2.35
CA ILE A 525 -15.23 37.78 1.54
C ILE A 525 -14.11 38.76 1.81
N ASP A 526 -12.95 38.26 2.24
CA ASP A 526 -11.77 39.07 2.50
C ASP A 526 -11.18 39.65 1.21
N SER A 527 -10.69 40.89 1.26
CA SER A 527 -10.12 41.59 0.11
C SER A 527 -8.82 40.97 -0.40
N GLU A 528 -8.14 40.17 0.42
CA GLU A 528 -6.92 39.46 0.02
C GLU A 528 -7.22 38.20 -0.83
N VAL A 529 -8.48 37.78 -0.92
CA VAL A 529 -8.89 36.67 -1.78
C VAL A 529 -8.76 37.10 -3.25
N ARG A 530 -7.97 36.36 -4.03
CA ARG A 530 -7.84 36.59 -5.47
C ARG A 530 -9.16 36.31 -6.17
N GLU A 531 -9.58 37.21 -7.06
CA GLU A 531 -10.78 37.04 -7.88
C GLU A 531 -10.68 35.79 -8.76
N GLN A 532 -9.56 35.63 -9.48
CA GLN A 532 -9.33 34.51 -10.39
C GLN A 532 -8.48 33.40 -9.77
N LEU A 533 -9.03 32.20 -9.73
CA LEU A 533 -8.39 30.97 -9.25
C LEU A 533 -8.61 29.84 -10.28
N ILE A 534 -7.92 28.71 -10.11
CA ILE A 534 -8.10 27.51 -10.93
C ILE A 534 -8.72 26.42 -10.06
N GLY A 535 -9.87 25.90 -10.46
CA GLY A 535 -10.57 24.85 -9.76
C GLY A 535 -11.81 24.39 -10.52
N ASP A 536 -12.58 23.51 -9.88
CA ASP A 536 -13.79 22.96 -10.46
C ASP A 536 -15.03 23.73 -9.94
N PRO A 537 -15.67 24.57 -10.76
CA PRO A 537 -16.81 25.38 -10.32
C PRO A 537 -18.00 24.51 -9.90
N SER A 538 -18.22 23.36 -10.55
CA SER A 538 -19.34 22.47 -10.24
C SER A 538 -19.21 21.88 -8.82
N ARG A 539 -17.99 21.43 -8.47
CA ARG A 539 -17.71 20.80 -7.17
C ARG A 539 -17.68 21.80 -6.03
N ILE A 540 -17.23 23.02 -6.28
CA ILE A 540 -17.29 24.11 -5.28
C ILE A 540 -18.76 24.49 -5.01
N ARG A 541 -19.58 24.69 -6.05
CA ARG A 541 -21.02 24.94 -5.87
C ARG A 541 -21.71 23.82 -5.10
N GLN A 542 -21.39 22.58 -5.46
CA GLN A 542 -21.92 21.39 -4.78
C GLN A 542 -21.53 21.36 -3.30
N LEU A 543 -20.25 21.59 -2.99
CA LEU A 543 -19.77 21.65 -1.61
C LEU A 543 -20.47 22.75 -0.81
N LEU A 544 -20.56 23.97 -1.38
CA LEU A 544 -21.25 25.10 -0.74
C LEU A 544 -22.73 24.78 -0.52
N SER A 545 -23.41 24.16 -1.48
CA SER A 545 -24.81 23.74 -1.33
C SER A 545 -25.01 22.76 -0.17
N HIS A 546 -24.19 21.71 -0.06
CA HIS A 546 -24.31 20.74 1.04
C HIS A 546 -24.07 21.39 2.40
N VAL A 547 -23.06 22.25 2.49
CA VAL A 547 -22.66 22.93 3.73
C VAL A 547 -23.68 24.00 4.14
N MET A 548 -24.23 24.76 3.18
CA MET A 548 -25.29 25.75 3.42
C MET A 548 -26.61 25.08 3.86
N ASN A 549 -27.06 24.04 3.16
CA ASN A 549 -28.26 23.28 3.56
C ASN A 549 -28.17 22.79 5.01
N SER A 550 -26.99 22.27 5.40
CA SER A 550 -26.74 21.88 6.78
C SER A 550 -26.89 23.04 7.77
N ALA A 551 -26.36 24.23 7.44
CA ALA A 551 -26.50 25.38 8.34
C ALA A 551 -27.95 25.84 8.50
N PHE A 552 -28.76 25.80 7.44
CA PHE A 552 -30.20 26.11 7.53
C PHE A 552 -30.96 25.08 8.38
N GLU A 553 -30.65 23.79 8.27
CA GLU A 553 -31.28 22.74 9.10
C GLU A 553 -30.96 22.87 10.60
N HIS A 554 -29.78 23.40 10.93
CA HIS A 554 -29.31 23.55 12.31
C HIS A 554 -29.56 24.95 12.89
N PHE A 555 -30.07 25.88 12.08
CA PHE A 555 -30.35 27.24 12.50
C PHE A 555 -31.59 27.31 13.40
N GLU A 556 -31.52 28.08 14.47
CA GLU A 556 -32.69 28.37 15.34
C GLU A 556 -32.97 29.87 15.45
N SER A 557 -31.94 30.71 15.57
CA SER A 557 -32.12 32.17 15.70
C SER A 557 -30.83 32.95 15.45
N GLY A 558 -30.96 34.22 15.01
CA GLY A 558 -29.82 35.11 14.76
C GLY A 558 -29.43 35.17 13.28
N TYR A 559 -28.19 34.79 12.97
CA TYR A 559 -27.63 34.90 11.62
C TYR A 559 -26.87 33.64 11.20
N ILE A 560 -26.75 33.46 9.89
CA ILE A 560 -25.81 32.52 9.24
C ILE A 560 -24.73 33.38 8.56
N LEU A 561 -23.47 33.16 8.93
CA LEU A 561 -22.32 33.90 8.41
C LEU A 561 -21.39 32.97 7.63
N LEU A 562 -21.21 33.25 6.34
CA LEU A 562 -20.18 32.63 5.51
C LEU A 562 -18.99 33.60 5.40
N LYS A 563 -17.85 33.23 5.97
CA LYS A 563 -16.61 33.99 5.90
C LYS A 563 -15.58 33.29 5.03
N VAL A 564 -14.96 34.00 4.09
CA VAL A 564 -13.98 33.47 3.15
C VAL A 564 -12.70 34.30 3.19
N TYR A 565 -11.54 33.67 3.43
CA TYR A 565 -10.26 34.34 3.55
C TYR A 565 -9.09 33.46 3.05
N PRO A 566 -8.01 34.05 2.50
CA PRO A 566 -6.88 33.28 2.01
C PRO A 566 -5.94 32.86 3.16
N SER A 567 -5.06 31.89 2.91
CA SER A 567 -3.95 31.59 3.81
C SER A 567 -2.79 32.56 3.63
N GLU A 568 -2.27 33.09 4.73
CA GLU A 568 -1.06 33.93 4.74
C GLU A 568 0.20 33.16 4.30
N THR A 569 0.22 31.83 4.46
CA THR A 569 1.43 31.01 4.29
C THR A 569 1.51 30.24 2.98
N LYS A 570 0.36 29.94 2.36
CA LYS A 570 0.28 29.07 1.18
C LYS A 570 -0.62 29.68 0.12
N ALA A 571 0.00 30.12 -0.98
CA ALA A 571 -0.72 30.65 -2.14
C ALA A 571 -1.74 29.61 -2.68
N GLY A 572 -2.97 30.07 -2.91
CA GLY A 572 -4.07 29.24 -3.42
C GLY A 572 -4.83 28.44 -2.38
N LEU A 573 -4.40 28.43 -1.11
CA LEU A 573 -5.19 27.83 -0.03
C LEU A 573 -6.21 28.84 0.50
N THR A 574 -7.50 28.55 0.34
CA THR A 574 -8.60 29.42 0.78
C THR A 574 -9.39 28.75 1.89
N TYR A 575 -9.71 29.49 2.95
CA TYR A 575 -10.52 29.04 4.07
C TYR A 575 -11.96 29.56 3.96
N PHE A 576 -12.90 28.70 4.36
CA PHE A 576 -14.32 28.94 4.42
C PHE A 576 -14.80 28.60 5.84
N ASP A 577 -15.32 29.60 6.55
CA ASP A 577 -15.92 29.43 7.86
C ASP A 577 -17.42 29.71 7.74
N LEU A 578 -18.23 28.65 7.90
CA LEU A 578 -19.69 28.79 7.98
C LEU A 578 -20.14 28.72 9.43
N SER A 579 -20.61 29.85 9.96
CA SER A 579 -21.09 29.98 11.33
C SER A 579 -22.61 30.10 11.38
N HIS A 580 -23.26 29.34 12.25
CA HIS A 580 -24.69 29.48 12.56
C HIS A 580 -24.92 29.45 14.08
N ARG A 581 -26.11 29.89 14.51
CA ARG A 581 -26.57 29.82 15.89
C ARG A 581 -27.79 28.89 16.00
N GLY A 582 -27.75 27.95 16.93
CA GLY A 582 -28.79 26.94 17.11
C GLY A 582 -28.21 25.61 17.57
N LYS A 583 -28.63 24.52 16.92
CA LYS A 583 -28.28 23.16 17.33
C LYS A 583 -26.80 22.85 17.07
N ALA A 584 -26.16 22.22 18.03
CA ALA A 584 -24.79 21.75 17.87
C ALA A 584 -24.73 20.55 16.91
N PHE A 585 -23.67 20.49 16.09
CA PHE A 585 -23.35 19.29 15.32
C PHE A 585 -23.23 18.07 16.24
N SER A 586 -23.99 17.03 15.92
CA SER A 586 -24.03 15.76 16.63
C SER A 586 -22.69 15.01 16.54
N THR A 587 -22.51 14.00 17.39
CA THR A 587 -21.31 13.14 17.37
C THR A 587 -21.19 12.37 16.06
N GLN A 588 -22.32 11.99 15.44
CA GLN A 588 -22.34 11.27 14.17
C GLN A 588 -21.91 12.16 13.00
N GLU A 589 -22.41 13.40 12.93
CA GLU A 589 -22.04 14.35 11.88
C GLU A 589 -20.55 14.74 11.95
N LYS A 590 -20.03 14.91 13.17
CA LYS A 590 -18.58 15.11 13.40
C LYS A 590 -17.75 13.90 12.95
N GLN A 591 -18.28 12.69 13.09
CA GLN A 591 -17.61 11.47 12.61
C GLN A 591 -17.64 11.37 11.09
N ALA A 592 -18.78 11.67 10.45
CA ALA A 592 -18.93 11.72 9.00
C ALA A 592 -17.98 12.76 8.36
N LEU A 593 -17.73 13.88 9.05
CA LEU A 593 -16.75 14.89 8.62
C LEU A 593 -15.28 14.50 8.85
N SER A 594 -14.97 13.54 9.73
CA SER A 594 -13.59 13.23 10.16
C SER A 594 -13.01 11.91 9.64
N ARG A 595 -13.83 10.99 9.11
CA ARG A 595 -13.38 9.70 8.57
C ARG A 595 -13.83 9.50 7.14
N SER A 596 -12.92 9.02 6.30
CA SER A 596 -13.16 8.87 4.86
C SER A 596 -14.14 7.77 4.47
N ILE A 597 -14.57 6.86 5.36
CA ILE A 597 -15.59 5.84 5.03
C ILE A 597 -16.30 5.42 6.32
N SER A 598 -17.55 5.84 6.51
CA SER A 598 -18.46 5.25 7.50
C SER A 598 -19.69 4.72 6.77
N ASN A 599 -19.88 3.39 6.81
CA ASN A 599 -20.94 2.63 6.15
C ASN A 599 -22.34 2.80 6.79
N ASP A 600 -22.60 3.89 7.52
CA ASP A 600 -23.88 4.07 8.21
C ASP A 600 -24.87 4.89 7.37
N SER A 601 -26.00 4.25 7.11
CA SER A 601 -27.08 4.63 6.22
C SER A 601 -28.05 5.64 6.86
N SER A 602 -27.63 6.89 7.02
CA SER A 602 -28.58 8.01 7.16
C SER A 602 -28.26 9.11 6.16
N ILE A 603 -29.31 9.71 5.59
CA ILE A 603 -29.17 10.61 4.43
C ILE A 603 -28.51 11.94 4.85
N THR A 604 -28.74 12.40 6.08
CA THR A 604 -28.01 13.54 6.67
C THR A 604 -26.51 13.25 6.81
N ASN A 605 -26.13 12.04 7.23
CA ASN A 605 -24.72 11.64 7.27
C ASN A 605 -24.10 11.54 5.87
N ALA A 606 -24.90 11.24 4.84
CA ALA A 606 -24.43 11.20 3.45
C ALA A 606 -23.98 12.59 2.96
N ARG A 607 -24.71 13.67 3.27
CA ARG A 607 -24.31 15.04 2.88
C ARG A 607 -22.96 15.44 3.48
N PHE A 608 -22.75 15.17 4.77
CA PHE A 608 -21.48 15.47 5.44
C PHE A 608 -20.34 14.59 4.94
N ALA A 609 -20.60 13.32 4.62
CA ALA A 609 -19.63 12.42 4.01
C ALA A 609 -19.22 12.90 2.61
N ILE A 610 -20.18 13.33 1.77
CA ILE A 610 -19.91 13.90 0.45
C ILE A 610 -19.10 15.19 0.59
N ALA A 611 -19.48 16.09 1.51
CA ALA A 611 -18.73 17.33 1.76
C ALA A 611 -17.29 17.04 2.19
N ALA A 612 -17.07 16.11 3.13
CA ALA A 612 -15.73 15.70 3.57
C ALA A 612 -14.90 15.11 2.42
N GLN A 613 -15.54 14.35 1.54
CA GLN A 613 -14.88 13.76 0.39
C GLN A 613 -14.53 14.78 -0.69
N LEU A 614 -15.41 15.72 -1.02
CA LEU A 614 -15.13 16.84 -1.93
C LEU A 614 -13.98 17.71 -1.39
N ILE A 615 -13.97 17.99 -0.09
CA ILE A 615 -12.87 18.70 0.57
C ILE A 615 -11.57 17.90 0.44
N SER A 616 -11.59 16.58 0.66
CA SER A 616 -10.41 15.72 0.50
C SER A 616 -9.90 15.67 -0.94
N LEU A 617 -10.80 15.56 -1.93
CA LEU A 617 -10.48 15.61 -3.37
C LEU A 617 -9.80 16.94 -3.73
N MET A 618 -10.31 18.05 -3.21
CA MET A 618 -9.72 19.39 -3.36
C MET A 618 -8.54 19.66 -2.40
N ARG A 619 -7.95 18.60 -1.82
CA ARG A 619 -6.77 18.62 -0.93
C ARG A 619 -6.90 19.57 0.27
N GLY A 620 -8.13 19.67 0.77
CA GLY A 620 -8.55 20.48 1.88
C GLY A 620 -8.55 19.76 3.22
N GLN A 621 -8.88 20.50 4.28
CA GLN A 621 -9.14 19.97 5.62
C GLN A 621 -10.44 20.57 6.16
N VAL A 622 -11.13 19.83 7.03
CA VAL A 622 -12.36 20.27 7.68
C VAL A 622 -12.26 20.16 9.19
N ASN A 623 -12.82 21.13 9.89
CA ASN A 623 -12.86 21.20 11.34
C ASN A 623 -14.18 21.79 11.80
N VAL A 624 -14.69 21.33 12.95
CA VAL A 624 -15.89 21.88 13.58
C VAL A 624 -15.50 22.52 14.90
N ARG A 625 -15.91 23.77 15.11
CA ARG A 625 -15.66 24.53 16.34
C ARG A 625 -16.97 25.03 16.91
N THR A 626 -17.15 24.90 18.22
CA THR A 626 -18.27 25.51 18.94
C THR A 626 -17.73 26.62 19.82
N SER A 627 -18.24 27.84 19.62
CA SER A 627 -17.92 28.99 20.46
C SER A 627 -18.71 28.94 21.78
N PRO A 628 -18.17 29.46 22.89
CA PRO A 628 -18.91 29.63 24.15
C PRO A 628 -20.22 30.43 23.98
N ASN A 629 -20.28 31.29 22.96
CA ASN A 629 -21.42 32.15 22.67
C ASN A 629 -22.56 31.42 21.91
N GLY A 630 -22.55 30.08 21.85
CA GLY A 630 -23.57 29.28 21.16
C GLY A 630 -23.50 29.33 19.63
N ALA A 631 -22.41 29.83 19.06
CA ALA A 631 -22.17 29.81 17.62
C ALA A 631 -21.39 28.55 17.23
N HIS A 632 -21.92 27.78 16.28
CA HIS A 632 -21.30 26.59 15.72
C HIS A 632 -20.70 26.94 14.37
N THR A 633 -19.41 26.66 14.19
CA THR A 633 -18.65 27.01 12.99
C THR A 633 -18.06 25.77 12.34
N LEU A 634 -18.41 25.54 11.08
CA LEU A 634 -17.75 24.58 10.21
C LEU A 634 -16.68 25.30 9.41
N SER A 635 -15.43 24.98 9.71
CA SER A 635 -14.25 25.55 9.05
C SER A 635 -13.67 24.54 8.07
N PHE A 636 -13.60 24.86 6.79
CA PHE A 636 -12.91 24.04 5.80
C PHE A 636 -11.97 24.83 4.91
N SER A 637 -10.96 24.16 4.36
CA SER A 637 -10.00 24.74 3.43
C SER A 637 -10.05 24.06 2.06
N LEU A 638 -9.79 24.80 0.99
CA LEU A 638 -9.69 24.30 -0.38
C LEU A 638 -8.36 24.75 -0.99
N LEU A 639 -7.65 23.83 -1.64
CA LEU A 639 -6.43 24.16 -2.38
C LEU A 639 -6.76 24.40 -3.85
N LEU A 640 -6.83 25.67 -4.22
CA LEU A 640 -7.12 26.13 -5.58
C LEU A 640 -5.82 26.51 -6.30
N GLY A 641 -5.76 26.24 -7.60
CA GLY A 641 -4.62 26.64 -8.42
C GLY A 641 -4.59 28.16 -8.60
N VAL A 642 -3.40 28.71 -8.75
CA VAL A 642 -3.21 30.14 -8.96
C VAL A 642 -2.72 30.36 -10.39
N PRO A 643 -3.43 31.14 -11.23
CA PRO A 643 -2.98 31.40 -12.60
C PRO A 643 -1.64 32.16 -12.59
N LYS A 644 -0.78 31.85 -13.57
CA LYS A 644 0.56 32.47 -13.73
C LYS A 644 0.54 33.85 -14.39
N ILE A 645 -0.64 34.39 -14.71
CA ILE A 645 -0.76 35.67 -15.43
C ILE A 645 -0.89 36.83 -14.43
N SER A 646 -0.14 37.88 -14.79
CA SER A 646 0.09 39.19 -14.16
C SER A 646 -1.02 39.77 -13.29
N GLU A 647 -0.56 40.43 -12.22
CA GLU A 647 -1.25 41.35 -11.31
C GLU A 647 -1.96 42.51 -12.03
N GLN A 648 -3.09 42.22 -12.68
CA GLN A 648 -4.12 43.23 -12.94
C GLN A 648 -5.38 42.77 -12.23
N SER A 649 -5.36 42.90 -10.90
CA SER A 649 -6.57 42.98 -10.10
C SER A 649 -7.44 44.08 -10.70
N SER A 650 -8.73 43.80 -10.91
CA SER A 650 -9.68 44.80 -11.40
C SER A 650 -9.98 45.85 -10.32
N THR A 651 -9.01 46.71 -10.01
CA THR A 651 -9.21 47.98 -9.28
C THR A 651 -9.78 49.07 -10.19
N ALA A 652 -10.29 48.71 -11.37
CA ALA A 652 -10.97 49.63 -12.26
C ALA A 652 -12.28 50.11 -11.59
N GLY A 653 -12.28 51.36 -11.12
CA GLY A 653 -13.46 52.04 -10.59
C GLY A 653 -13.48 52.27 -9.08
N THR A 654 -12.66 51.60 -8.27
CA THR A 654 -12.66 51.83 -6.79
C THR A 654 -12.11 53.20 -6.39
N GLU A 655 -11.27 53.81 -7.24
CA GLU A 655 -10.80 55.20 -7.06
C GLU A 655 -11.96 56.21 -6.95
N LEU A 656 -13.11 55.90 -7.56
CA LEU A 656 -14.29 56.76 -7.61
C LEU A 656 -15.08 56.77 -6.29
N LEU A 657 -14.91 55.74 -5.47
CA LEU A 657 -15.53 55.61 -4.15
C LEU A 657 -14.64 56.19 -3.03
N GLN A 658 -13.37 56.48 -3.33
CA GLN A 658 -12.41 56.94 -2.34
C GLN A 658 -12.81 58.29 -1.74
N GLY A 659 -12.81 58.37 -0.40
CA GLY A 659 -13.15 59.57 0.35
C GLY A 659 -14.65 59.82 0.53
N LYS A 660 -15.53 59.07 -0.15
CA LYS A 660 -16.98 59.19 0.00
C LYS A 660 -17.45 58.74 1.38
N ARG A 661 -18.42 59.46 1.97
CA ARG A 661 -19.03 59.09 3.26
C ARG A 661 -20.32 58.29 3.08
N LEU A 662 -20.31 57.08 3.63
CA LEU A 662 -21.44 56.16 3.64
C LEU A 662 -21.99 56.00 5.06
N LEU A 663 -23.31 56.16 5.25
CA LEU A 663 -23.99 55.76 6.47
C LEU A 663 -24.79 54.49 6.24
N VAL A 664 -24.45 53.42 6.97
CA VAL A 664 -25.20 52.15 6.99
C VAL A 664 -26.11 52.12 8.20
N VAL A 665 -27.41 51.94 7.99
CA VAL A 665 -28.41 51.86 9.05
C VAL A 665 -29.05 50.48 9.04
N ASP A 666 -28.70 49.64 10.00
CA ASP A 666 -29.21 48.28 10.12
C ASP A 666 -29.28 47.85 11.60
N GLY A 667 -30.31 47.10 11.97
CA GLY A 667 -30.44 46.55 13.33
C GLY A 667 -29.36 45.50 13.67
N ASN A 668 -28.80 44.82 12.67
CA ASN A 668 -27.79 43.81 12.88
C ASN A 668 -26.36 44.39 12.86
N GLN A 669 -25.70 44.28 14.01
CA GLN A 669 -24.32 44.76 14.20
C GLN A 669 -23.28 43.98 13.38
N THR A 670 -23.49 42.69 13.16
CA THR A 670 -22.58 41.86 12.35
C THR A 670 -22.63 42.29 10.90
N PHE A 671 -23.84 42.50 10.36
CA PHE A 671 -24.02 43.00 8.99
C PHE A 671 -23.39 44.38 8.80
N CYS A 672 -23.64 45.33 9.73
CA CYS A 672 -22.99 46.64 9.74
C CYS A 672 -21.45 46.55 9.72
N LYS A 673 -20.88 45.64 10.53
CA LYS A 673 -19.41 45.46 10.59
C LYS A 673 -18.85 44.91 9.29
N VAL A 674 -19.52 43.95 8.65
CA VAL A 674 -19.10 43.38 7.37
C VAL A 674 -19.14 44.44 6.28
N LEU A 675 -20.24 45.21 6.17
CA LEU A 675 -20.34 46.30 5.22
C LEU A 675 -19.33 47.42 5.47
N SER A 676 -19.11 47.77 6.74
CA SER A 676 -18.09 48.75 7.13
C SER A 676 -16.69 48.30 6.71
N LYS A 677 -16.33 47.04 6.96
CA LYS A 677 -15.06 46.47 6.51
C LYS A 677 -14.93 46.52 4.98
N GLN A 678 -15.94 46.06 4.25
CA GLN A 678 -15.94 46.01 2.78
C GLN A 678 -15.83 47.40 2.15
N CYS A 679 -16.69 48.34 2.53
CA CYS A 679 -16.69 49.68 1.94
C CYS A 679 -15.42 50.48 2.32
N SER A 680 -14.84 50.22 3.49
CA SER A 680 -13.54 50.81 3.87
C SER A 680 -12.39 50.36 2.95
N THR A 681 -12.45 49.12 2.41
CA THR A 681 -11.46 48.65 1.42
C THR A 681 -11.53 49.42 0.09
N TRP A 682 -12.68 50.03 -0.22
CA TRP A 682 -12.85 50.93 -1.37
C TRP A 682 -12.47 52.39 -1.04
N GLY A 683 -11.87 52.63 0.12
CA GLY A 683 -11.45 53.96 0.56
C GLY A 683 -12.59 54.86 1.04
N MET A 684 -13.79 54.31 1.28
CA MET A 684 -14.93 55.06 1.82
C MET A 684 -14.79 55.27 3.34
N GLN A 685 -15.38 56.36 3.84
CA GLN A 685 -15.56 56.59 5.26
C GLN A 685 -16.94 56.09 5.68
N VAL A 686 -16.99 54.98 6.41
CA VAL A 686 -18.26 54.32 6.77
C VAL A 686 -18.66 54.64 8.20
N LEU A 687 -19.86 55.16 8.36
CA LEU A 687 -20.54 55.35 9.64
C LEU A 687 -21.66 54.31 9.77
N THR A 688 -21.92 53.83 10.98
CA THR A 688 -22.96 52.81 11.21
C THR A 688 -23.94 53.29 12.28
N ALA A 689 -25.24 53.08 12.05
CA ALA A 689 -26.29 53.34 13.02
C ALA A 689 -27.14 52.08 13.23
N ASN A 690 -27.49 51.79 14.48
CA ASN A 690 -28.30 50.62 14.86
C ASN A 690 -29.78 50.95 15.13
N SER A 691 -30.17 52.21 14.95
CA SER A 691 -31.52 52.70 15.19
C SER A 691 -31.78 53.99 14.43
N ASP A 692 -33.05 54.27 14.16
CA ASP A 692 -33.53 55.45 13.46
C ASP A 692 -33.03 56.75 14.11
N ASN A 693 -33.10 56.83 15.44
CA ASN A 693 -32.64 58.00 16.19
C ASN A 693 -31.12 58.19 16.08
N ALA A 694 -30.35 57.10 16.12
CA ALA A 694 -28.90 57.16 15.94
C ALA A 694 -28.54 57.62 14.52
N ALA A 695 -29.25 57.14 13.50
CA ALA A 695 -29.04 57.55 12.11
C ALA A 695 -29.26 59.06 11.94
N VAL A 696 -30.41 59.58 12.40
CA VAL A 696 -30.74 61.02 12.32
C VAL A 696 -29.72 61.87 13.11
N ALA A 697 -29.30 61.42 14.29
CA ALA A 697 -28.28 62.14 15.08
C ALA A 697 -26.94 62.20 14.36
N ILE A 698 -26.50 61.11 13.71
CA ILE A 698 -25.25 61.07 12.95
C ILE A 698 -25.35 62.00 11.73
N VAL A 699 -26.45 61.97 10.98
CA VAL A 699 -26.67 62.88 9.84
C VAL A 699 -26.56 64.34 10.27
N ARG A 700 -27.28 64.74 11.33
CA ARG A 700 -27.26 66.12 11.85
C ARG A 700 -25.87 66.54 12.36
N ASN A 701 -25.18 65.66 13.08
CA ASN A 701 -23.83 65.96 13.56
C ASN A 701 -22.83 66.13 12.41
N GLN A 702 -22.95 65.32 11.35
CA GLN A 702 -22.08 65.41 10.18
C GLN A 702 -22.34 66.70 9.37
N LEU A 703 -23.60 67.14 9.28
CA LEU A 703 -23.96 68.43 8.71
C LEU A 703 -23.33 69.60 9.50
N LEU A 704 -23.42 69.58 10.83
CA LEU A 704 -22.79 70.58 11.71
C LEU A 704 -21.25 70.64 11.58
N LEU A 705 -20.61 69.53 11.21
CA LEU A 705 -19.17 69.42 11.01
C LEU A 705 -18.72 69.79 9.58
N ASN A 706 -19.62 70.33 8.73
CA ASN A 706 -19.38 70.54 7.29
C ASN A 706 -18.88 69.29 6.58
N ALA A 707 -19.38 68.14 7.04
CA ALA A 707 -18.96 66.82 6.61
C ALA A 707 -20.16 65.95 6.20
N PRO A 708 -21.04 66.40 5.28
CA PRO A 708 -22.29 65.71 4.95
C PRO A 708 -22.10 64.28 4.44
N ILE A 709 -23.01 63.40 4.82
CA ILE A 709 -23.07 62.03 4.30
C ILE A 709 -23.52 62.10 2.84
N GLU A 710 -22.82 61.37 1.96
CA GLU A 710 -23.09 61.40 0.53
C GLU A 710 -23.94 60.20 0.09
N ILE A 711 -23.81 59.07 0.78
CA ILE A 711 -24.53 57.84 0.49
C ILE A 711 -25.15 57.29 1.77
N LEU A 712 -26.42 56.90 1.68
CA LEU A 712 -27.19 56.34 2.78
C LEU A 712 -27.70 54.95 2.38
N LEU A 713 -27.42 53.94 3.21
CA LEU A 713 -27.88 52.57 3.02
C LEU A 713 -28.77 52.19 4.20
N ILE A 714 -30.07 52.03 3.97
CA ILE A 714 -31.07 51.85 5.03
C ILE A 714 -31.71 50.47 4.93
N ASP A 715 -31.79 49.75 6.04
CA ASP A 715 -32.58 48.53 6.14
C ASP A 715 -34.08 48.81 6.25
N GLN A 716 -34.89 48.12 5.43
CA GLN A 716 -36.34 48.23 5.50
C GLN A 716 -36.88 47.66 6.81
N ALA A 717 -36.26 46.61 7.35
CA ALA A 717 -36.72 45.87 8.53
C ALA A 717 -36.41 46.57 9.88
N LEU A 718 -36.09 47.87 9.88
CA LEU A 718 -35.92 48.67 11.09
C LEU A 718 -37.23 48.80 11.88
N ALA A 719 -37.12 48.85 13.21
CA ALA A 719 -38.26 48.88 14.12
C ALA A 719 -39.23 50.07 13.90
N GLY A 720 -38.74 51.23 13.44
CA GLY A 720 -39.58 52.37 13.07
C GLY A 720 -39.92 52.48 11.59
N GLY A 721 -39.48 51.51 10.77
CA GLY A 721 -39.69 51.42 9.33
C GLY A 721 -38.67 52.19 8.50
N GLY A 722 -37.85 51.47 7.72
CA GLY A 722 -36.77 52.08 6.93
C GLY A 722 -37.24 53.13 5.93
N LEU A 723 -38.42 52.94 5.34
CA LEU A 723 -39.02 53.90 4.39
C LEU A 723 -39.35 55.25 5.06
N LYS A 724 -39.85 55.22 6.31
CA LYS A 724 -40.15 56.43 7.08
C LYS A 724 -38.88 57.16 7.49
N LEU A 725 -37.82 56.42 7.81
CA LEU A 725 -36.51 56.99 8.08
C LEU A 725 -35.92 57.68 6.84
N ALA A 726 -36.03 57.03 5.67
CA ALA A 726 -35.60 57.61 4.40
C ALA A 726 -36.32 58.94 4.11
N GLN A 727 -37.66 58.95 4.23
CA GLN A 727 -38.48 60.16 4.09
C GLN A 727 -38.04 61.27 5.06
N ARG A 728 -37.86 60.95 6.34
CA ARG A 728 -37.45 61.92 7.36
C ARG A 728 -36.09 62.53 7.09
N ILE A 729 -35.13 61.74 6.62
CA ILE A 729 -33.79 62.24 6.26
C ILE A 729 -33.86 63.07 4.97
N CYS A 730 -34.70 62.67 4.01
CA CYS A 730 -34.95 63.42 2.77
C CYS A 730 -35.52 64.81 3.08
N ASP A 731 -36.55 64.89 3.93
CA ASP A 731 -37.20 66.14 4.34
C ASP A 731 -36.23 67.08 5.09
N ASP A 732 -35.46 66.55 6.05
CA ASP A 732 -34.45 67.32 6.79
C ASP A 732 -33.33 67.84 5.84
N SER A 733 -32.99 67.07 4.79
CA SER A 733 -31.90 67.41 3.84
C SER A 733 -32.33 68.36 2.72
N GLN A 734 -33.62 68.41 2.36
CA GLN A 734 -34.16 69.37 1.38
C GLN A 734 -34.08 70.82 1.87
N ALA A 735 -34.16 71.05 3.19
CA ALA A 735 -34.01 72.38 3.78
C ALA A 735 -32.61 72.99 3.58
N GLU A 736 -31.58 72.16 3.36
CA GLU A 736 -30.17 72.56 3.28
C GLU A 736 -29.54 72.34 1.88
N ASN A 737 -30.34 71.93 0.89
CA ASN A 737 -29.94 71.74 -0.52
C ASN A 737 -28.81 70.71 -0.76
N GLN A 738 -28.68 69.71 0.12
CA GLN A 738 -27.68 68.64 0.04
C GLN A 738 -28.35 67.27 0.28
N GLN A 739 -28.94 66.67 -0.77
CA GLN A 739 -29.57 65.36 -0.65
C GLN A 739 -28.56 64.21 -0.84
N PRO A 740 -28.45 63.26 0.11
CA PRO A 740 -27.65 62.06 -0.07
C PRO A 740 -28.29 61.08 -1.06
N ILE A 741 -27.47 60.23 -1.68
CA ILE A 741 -27.92 59.09 -2.48
C ILE A 741 -28.46 58.03 -1.51
N SER A 742 -29.78 57.84 -1.47
CA SER A 742 -30.42 56.85 -0.58
C SER A 742 -30.70 55.52 -1.28
N LEU A 743 -30.18 54.45 -0.70
CA LEU A 743 -30.34 53.06 -1.12
C LEU A 743 -31.08 52.28 -0.02
N MET A 744 -32.03 51.45 -0.40
CA MET A 744 -32.79 50.60 0.54
C MET A 744 -32.30 49.16 0.47
N LEU A 745 -32.15 48.51 1.62
CA LEU A 745 -31.93 47.07 1.75
C LEU A 745 -33.25 46.40 2.11
N ALA A 746 -33.63 45.36 1.37
CA ALA A 746 -34.85 44.61 1.61
C ALA A 746 -34.63 43.10 1.41
N HIS A 747 -35.55 42.28 1.92
CA HIS A 747 -35.61 40.86 1.60
C HIS A 747 -36.27 40.67 0.22
N ALA A 748 -35.92 39.59 -0.50
CA ALA A 748 -36.31 39.38 -1.90
C ALA A 748 -37.84 39.34 -2.18
N ASN A 749 -38.67 39.08 -1.15
CA ASN A 749 -40.12 38.92 -1.29
C ASN A 749 -40.93 40.21 -1.03
N ILE A 750 -40.27 41.36 -0.89
CA ILE A 750 -40.94 42.63 -0.56
C ILE A 750 -41.07 43.48 -1.82
N ASN A 751 -42.30 43.55 -2.35
CA ASN A 751 -42.64 44.45 -3.45
C ASN A 751 -42.95 45.85 -2.90
N PHE A 752 -42.21 46.85 -3.36
CA PHE A 752 -42.48 48.26 -3.05
C PHE A 752 -43.21 48.92 -4.21
N ASP A 753 -44.13 49.83 -3.89
CA ASP A 753 -44.71 50.72 -4.89
C ASP A 753 -43.65 51.75 -5.35
N ARG A 754 -43.61 52.04 -6.65
CA ARG A 754 -42.63 52.98 -7.22
C ARG A 754 -42.84 54.39 -6.67
N ASP A 755 -44.09 54.78 -6.47
CA ASP A 755 -44.45 56.12 -5.98
C ASP A 755 -44.00 56.31 -4.51
N GLU A 756 -44.07 55.26 -3.69
CA GLU A 756 -43.61 55.29 -2.29
C GLU A 756 -42.09 55.43 -2.18
N LEU A 757 -41.33 54.71 -3.01
CA LEU A 757 -39.86 54.80 -3.03
C LEU A 757 -39.38 56.17 -3.52
N GLN A 758 -40.03 56.72 -4.54
CA GLN A 758 -39.68 58.03 -5.09
C GLN A 758 -39.97 59.16 -4.10
N ASN A 759 -41.11 59.12 -3.42
CA ASN A 759 -41.45 60.09 -2.36
C ASN A 759 -40.49 60.02 -1.16
N ALA A 760 -39.91 58.85 -0.90
CA ALA A 760 -38.89 58.66 0.13
C ALA A 760 -37.46 59.03 -0.30
N GLY A 761 -37.26 59.47 -1.54
CA GLY A 761 -35.94 59.81 -2.09
C GLY A 761 -35.03 58.60 -2.30
N ILE A 762 -35.57 57.38 -2.35
CA ILE A 762 -34.80 56.14 -2.54
C ILE A 762 -34.58 55.94 -4.03
N ARG A 763 -33.31 55.81 -4.44
CA ARG A 763 -32.95 55.59 -5.85
C ARG A 763 -32.97 54.13 -6.26
N ARG A 764 -32.59 53.23 -5.34
CA ARG A 764 -32.46 51.80 -5.63
C ARG A 764 -32.73 50.94 -4.40
N VAL A 765 -33.29 49.77 -4.64
CA VAL A 765 -33.50 48.72 -3.63
C VAL A 765 -32.53 47.57 -3.91
N LEU A 766 -31.93 47.02 -2.86
CA LEU A 766 -30.94 45.94 -2.90
C LEU A 766 -31.43 44.78 -2.03
N SER A 767 -31.32 43.56 -2.54
CA SER A 767 -31.75 42.35 -1.83
C SER A 767 -30.67 41.86 -0.85
N LYS A 768 -31.06 41.47 0.36
CA LYS A 768 -30.22 40.69 1.29
C LYS A 768 -30.25 39.18 0.95
N PRO A 769 -29.16 38.41 1.13
CA PRO A 769 -27.78 38.82 1.41
C PRO A 769 -27.18 39.65 0.26
N LEU A 770 -26.51 40.74 0.62
CA LEU A 770 -25.83 41.60 -0.34
C LEU A 770 -24.39 41.13 -0.53
N SER A 771 -24.01 40.76 -1.75
CA SER A 771 -22.62 40.45 -2.07
C SER A 771 -21.80 41.72 -2.23
N SER A 772 -20.49 41.64 -1.98
CA SER A 772 -19.56 42.76 -2.16
C SER A 772 -19.58 43.29 -3.60
N VAL A 773 -19.76 42.40 -4.59
CA VAL A 773 -19.87 42.73 -6.01
C VAL A 773 -21.16 43.48 -6.32
N ALA A 774 -22.30 42.99 -5.82
CA ALA A 774 -23.60 43.65 -6.01
C ALA A 774 -23.65 45.03 -5.34
N LEU A 775 -23.07 45.18 -4.14
CA LEU A 775 -22.97 46.48 -3.48
C LEU A 775 -22.05 47.44 -4.23
N ARG A 776 -20.86 46.99 -4.65
CA ARG A 776 -19.90 47.82 -5.39
C ARG A 776 -20.52 48.35 -6.68
N SER A 777 -21.15 47.46 -7.46
CA SER A 777 -21.80 47.83 -8.72
C SER A 777 -22.98 48.80 -8.51
N ALA A 778 -23.77 48.61 -7.44
CA ALA A 778 -24.85 49.52 -7.08
C ALA A 778 -24.34 50.93 -6.70
N LEU A 779 -23.28 51.00 -5.89
CA LEU A 779 -22.67 52.28 -5.50
C LEU A 779 -22.06 53.01 -6.69
N LEU A 780 -21.35 52.31 -7.57
CA LEU A 780 -20.74 52.91 -8.77
C LEU A 780 -21.78 53.43 -9.76
N ALA A 781 -22.86 52.67 -9.99
CA ALA A 781 -23.94 53.07 -10.90
C ALA A 781 -24.64 54.36 -10.44
N GLU A 782 -24.90 54.50 -9.14
CA GLU A 782 -25.63 55.64 -8.57
C GLU A 782 -24.76 56.90 -8.42
N CYS A 783 -23.44 56.75 -8.36
CA CYS A 783 -22.50 57.87 -8.36
C CYS A 783 -22.27 58.48 -9.77
N HIS A 784 -23.06 58.09 -10.78
CA HIS A 784 -23.02 58.61 -12.17
C HIS A 784 -21.66 58.51 -12.88
N PHE A 785 -20.89 57.45 -12.61
CA PHE A 785 -19.68 57.17 -13.39
C PHE A 785 -19.99 56.12 -14.45
N ASP A 786 -20.10 56.58 -15.70
CA ASP A 786 -20.24 55.73 -16.87
C ASP A 786 -18.97 54.87 -17.05
N ALA A 787 -18.96 53.71 -16.43
CA ALA A 787 -18.16 52.60 -16.93
C ALA A 787 -19.00 51.87 -17.98
N SER A 788 -19.06 52.47 -19.18
CA SER A 788 -19.38 51.71 -20.38
C SER A 788 -18.40 50.53 -20.45
N ILE A 789 -18.88 49.32 -20.16
CA ILE A 789 -18.54 48.02 -20.76
C ILE A 789 -19.23 46.92 -19.93
N ASN A 790 -20.24 46.29 -20.55
CA ASN A 790 -20.74 44.93 -20.32
C ASN A 790 -20.91 44.43 -18.88
N HIS A 791 -22.07 44.68 -18.27
CA HIS A 791 -22.79 43.64 -17.52
C HIS A 791 -24.29 43.96 -17.51
N ARG A 792 -25.09 43.10 -18.14
CA ARG A 792 -26.56 43.13 -18.02
C ARG A 792 -26.92 42.91 -16.56
N SER A 793 -27.63 43.86 -15.95
CA SER A 793 -28.20 43.70 -14.62
C SER A 793 -29.28 42.59 -14.64
N PRO A 794 -29.23 41.59 -13.74
CA PRO A 794 -30.25 40.57 -13.61
C PRO A 794 -31.31 41.03 -12.62
N ASP A 795 -32.08 42.06 -12.97
CA ASP A 795 -33.26 42.48 -12.18
C ASP A 795 -34.27 43.13 -13.12
N GLN A 796 -35.01 42.27 -13.82
CA GLN A 796 -36.30 42.56 -14.46
C GLN A 796 -36.88 41.26 -15.04
N TYR A 797 -37.31 40.35 -14.15
CA TYR A 797 -38.39 39.42 -14.51
C TYR A 797 -39.71 40.10 -14.18
N SER A 798 -40.04 41.14 -14.95
CA SER A 798 -41.43 41.52 -15.13
C SER A 798 -42.06 40.47 -16.04
N THR A 799 -43.11 39.82 -15.55
CA THR A 799 -44.03 38.94 -16.26
C THR A 799 -44.80 39.72 -17.33
N ASP A 800 -44.11 40.21 -18.35
CA ASP A 800 -44.74 40.58 -19.61
C ASP A 800 -44.86 39.31 -20.46
N ALA A 801 -46.10 38.94 -20.76
CA ALA A 801 -46.50 37.76 -21.50
C ALA A 801 -45.63 37.52 -22.76
N LEU A 802 -44.77 36.51 -22.70
CA LEU A 802 -44.03 35.97 -23.84
C LEU A 802 -45.03 35.36 -24.82
N ASN A 803 -45.39 36.13 -25.84
CA ASN A 803 -46.15 35.61 -26.97
C ASN A 803 -45.15 35.10 -28.02
N LEU A 804 -44.72 33.84 -27.90
CA LEU A 804 -43.84 33.14 -28.86
C LEU A 804 -44.65 32.42 -29.96
N SER A 805 -45.83 32.95 -30.27
CA SER A 805 -46.92 32.28 -31.00
C SER A 805 -46.66 31.91 -32.46
N SER A 806 -45.46 32.13 -32.98
CA SER A 806 -45.08 31.84 -34.37
C SER A 806 -44.01 30.77 -34.54
N LEU A 807 -43.47 30.20 -33.45
CA LEU A 807 -42.40 29.19 -33.54
C LEU A 807 -42.96 27.77 -33.68
N LYS A 808 -42.29 26.93 -34.46
CA LYS A 808 -42.56 25.50 -34.64
C LYS A 808 -41.45 24.65 -34.05
N CYS A 809 -41.81 23.74 -33.15
CA CYS A 809 -40.89 22.81 -32.49
C CYS A 809 -41.17 21.36 -32.90
N LEU A 810 -40.11 20.60 -33.17
CA LEU A 810 -40.17 19.14 -33.25
C LEU A 810 -39.66 18.53 -31.92
N ILE A 811 -40.48 17.73 -31.24
CA ILE A 811 -40.08 16.98 -30.05
C ILE A 811 -39.91 15.51 -30.42
N ALA A 812 -38.74 14.94 -30.14
CA ALA A 812 -38.50 13.51 -30.18
C ALA A 812 -38.31 12.97 -28.75
N GLU A 813 -39.32 12.26 -28.24
CA GLU A 813 -39.35 11.67 -26.89
C GLU A 813 -40.18 10.38 -26.95
N ASP A 814 -39.61 9.27 -26.47
CA ASP A 814 -40.23 7.94 -26.54
C ASP A 814 -41.23 7.70 -25.40
N ASN A 815 -41.05 8.38 -24.26
CA ASN A 815 -41.97 8.33 -23.13
C ASN A 815 -43.18 9.27 -23.36
N PRO A 816 -44.40 8.74 -23.51
CA PRO A 816 -45.58 9.54 -23.83
C PRO A 816 -45.94 10.57 -22.74
N THR A 817 -45.59 10.31 -21.48
CA THR A 817 -45.85 11.22 -20.36
C THR A 817 -44.90 12.42 -20.41
N ASN A 818 -43.60 12.18 -20.62
CA ASN A 818 -42.61 13.25 -20.78
C ASN A 818 -42.92 14.10 -22.02
N ALA A 819 -43.29 13.45 -23.12
CA ALA A 819 -43.70 14.11 -24.34
C ALA A 819 -44.90 15.03 -24.10
N GLN A 820 -45.89 14.57 -23.32
CA GLN A 820 -47.07 15.37 -22.98
C GLN A 820 -46.72 16.58 -22.10
N VAL A 821 -45.80 16.43 -21.14
CA VAL A 821 -45.30 17.53 -20.31
C VAL A 821 -44.59 18.58 -21.16
N LEU A 822 -43.61 18.18 -21.97
CA LEU A 822 -42.87 19.08 -22.86
C LEU A 822 -43.79 19.78 -23.87
N THR A 823 -44.75 19.05 -24.44
CA THR A 823 -45.74 19.61 -25.37
C THR A 823 -46.54 20.70 -24.69
N ARG A 824 -47.05 20.47 -23.47
CA ARG A 824 -47.83 21.46 -22.73
C ARG A 824 -47.00 22.67 -22.30
N MET A 825 -45.76 22.46 -21.84
CA MET A 825 -44.83 23.54 -21.50
C MET A 825 -44.54 24.45 -22.69
N LEU A 826 -44.35 23.88 -23.89
CA LEU A 826 -44.16 24.67 -25.10
C LEU A 826 -45.46 25.33 -25.60
N SER A 827 -46.59 24.63 -25.49
CA SER A 827 -47.90 25.19 -25.86
C SER A 827 -48.31 26.33 -24.94
N SER A 828 -47.95 26.33 -23.65
CA SER A 828 -48.20 27.46 -22.73
C SER A 828 -47.37 28.71 -23.08
N LEU A 829 -46.25 28.52 -23.78
CA LEU A 829 -45.47 29.60 -24.40
C LEU A 829 -46.02 30.03 -25.77
N GLY A 830 -47.07 29.37 -26.28
CA GLY A 830 -47.70 29.64 -27.58
C GLY A 830 -47.05 28.94 -28.78
N ILE A 831 -46.09 28.04 -28.57
CA ILE A 831 -45.32 27.38 -29.63
C ILE A 831 -46.13 26.22 -30.24
N ASP A 832 -46.10 26.09 -31.57
CA ASP A 832 -46.70 24.97 -32.30
C ASP A 832 -45.76 23.75 -32.23
N VAL A 833 -46.26 22.62 -31.73
CA VAL A 833 -45.43 21.47 -31.35
C VAL A 833 -45.82 20.24 -32.16
N HIS A 834 -44.84 19.62 -32.80
CA HIS A 834 -44.98 18.34 -33.48
C HIS A 834 -44.19 17.27 -32.71
N HIS A 835 -44.86 16.27 -32.16
CA HIS A 835 -44.23 15.18 -31.38
C HIS A 835 -44.01 13.93 -32.23
N VAL A 836 -42.89 13.23 -31.97
CA VAL A 836 -42.54 11.92 -32.53
C VAL A 836 -41.90 11.02 -31.46
N GLY A 837 -42.01 9.70 -31.62
CA GLY A 837 -41.64 8.73 -30.57
C GLY A 837 -40.24 8.11 -30.67
N ASN A 838 -39.41 8.49 -31.65
CA ASN A 838 -38.02 8.01 -31.79
C ASN A 838 -37.21 8.87 -32.76
N GLY A 839 -35.88 8.70 -32.76
CA GLY A 839 -34.96 9.46 -33.62
C GLY A 839 -35.19 9.28 -35.13
N GLN A 840 -35.65 8.10 -35.58
CA GLN A 840 -35.91 7.85 -37.00
C GLN A 840 -37.14 8.63 -37.50
N GLN A 841 -38.19 8.70 -36.68
CA GLN A 841 -39.36 9.52 -36.97
C GLN A 841 -39.03 11.02 -36.90
N ALA A 842 -38.10 11.41 -36.01
CA ALA A 842 -37.60 12.78 -35.93
C ALA A 842 -36.89 13.19 -37.23
N LEU A 843 -35.95 12.38 -37.71
CA LEU A 843 -35.28 12.59 -38.99
C LEU A 843 -36.28 12.68 -40.15
N ASN A 844 -37.22 11.72 -40.24
CA ASN A 844 -38.23 11.70 -41.30
C ASN A 844 -39.13 12.95 -41.29
N SER A 845 -39.50 13.44 -40.10
CA SER A 845 -40.32 14.64 -39.95
C SER A 845 -39.51 15.90 -40.27
N PHE A 846 -38.25 15.95 -39.86
CA PHE A 846 -37.33 17.06 -40.13
C PHE A 846 -37.02 17.22 -41.62
N ILE A 847 -36.92 16.11 -42.36
CA ILE A 847 -36.74 16.13 -43.83
C ILE A 847 -37.99 16.68 -44.52
N ARG A 848 -39.19 16.33 -44.03
CA ARG A 848 -40.48 16.70 -44.65
C ARG A 848 -40.96 18.11 -44.28
N GLY A 849 -40.55 18.64 -43.15
CA GLY A 849 -41.04 19.90 -42.59
C GLY A 849 -39.93 20.90 -42.25
N ARG A 850 -40.29 22.16 -42.00
CA ARG A 850 -39.40 23.17 -41.42
C ARG A 850 -39.80 23.39 -39.96
N PHE A 851 -38.81 23.41 -39.08
CA PHE A 851 -38.95 23.67 -37.65
C PHE A 851 -37.95 24.77 -37.26
N ASP A 852 -38.30 25.58 -36.27
CA ASP A 852 -37.44 26.65 -35.77
C ASP A 852 -36.44 26.14 -34.72
N PHE A 853 -36.78 25.04 -34.03
CA PHE A 853 -35.87 24.28 -33.19
C PHE A 853 -36.38 22.84 -32.98
N VAL A 854 -35.49 21.97 -32.51
CA VAL A 854 -35.78 20.57 -32.21
C VAL A 854 -35.39 20.27 -30.77
N ILE A 855 -36.27 19.60 -30.03
CA ILE A 855 -35.96 18.98 -28.74
C ILE A 855 -35.79 17.48 -28.99
N MET A 856 -34.62 16.95 -28.66
CA MET A 856 -34.23 15.58 -28.98
C MET A 856 -33.82 14.84 -27.71
N ASP A 857 -34.57 13.80 -27.33
CA ASP A 857 -34.11 12.87 -26.31
C ASP A 857 -32.91 12.06 -26.83
N ILE A 858 -31.89 11.86 -25.99
CA ILE A 858 -30.66 11.19 -26.40
C ILE A 858 -30.86 9.68 -26.42
N GLU A 859 -31.52 9.12 -25.42
CA GLU A 859 -31.73 7.68 -25.28
C GLU A 859 -33.13 7.32 -25.78
N MET A 860 -33.22 6.94 -27.06
CA MET A 860 -34.47 6.49 -27.68
C MET A 860 -34.29 5.18 -28.47
N PRO A 861 -35.32 4.33 -28.57
CA PRO A 861 -35.28 3.11 -29.36
C PRO A 861 -35.21 3.37 -30.88
N ILE A 862 -34.78 2.36 -31.64
CA ILE A 862 -34.61 2.36 -33.11
C ILE A 862 -33.45 3.22 -33.61
N MET A 863 -33.42 4.50 -33.24
CA MET A 863 -32.34 5.44 -33.56
C MET A 863 -32.18 6.38 -32.38
N ASP A 864 -30.97 6.40 -31.80
CA ASP A 864 -30.64 7.30 -30.70
C ASP A 864 -30.56 8.77 -31.15
N GLY A 865 -30.67 9.70 -30.21
CA GLY A 865 -30.71 11.13 -30.50
C GLY A 865 -29.40 11.67 -31.08
N ALA A 866 -28.26 11.04 -30.79
CA ALA A 866 -26.94 11.46 -31.29
C ALA A 866 -26.74 11.08 -32.76
N GLU A 867 -27.19 9.90 -33.16
CA GLU A 867 -27.24 9.45 -34.55
C GLU A 867 -28.29 10.24 -35.34
N ALA A 868 -29.48 10.44 -34.77
CA ALA A 868 -30.51 11.28 -35.40
C ALA A 868 -30.00 12.70 -35.67
N THR A 869 -29.27 13.29 -34.72
CA THR A 869 -28.65 14.61 -34.88
C THR A 869 -27.60 14.61 -36.00
N ARG A 870 -26.71 13.60 -36.05
CA ARG A 870 -25.71 13.48 -37.13
C ARG A 870 -26.36 13.40 -38.50
N GLN A 871 -27.41 12.60 -38.64
CA GLN A 871 -28.16 12.45 -39.89
C GLN A 871 -28.87 13.77 -40.28
N ILE A 872 -29.46 14.48 -39.32
CA ILE A 872 -30.06 15.80 -39.55
C ILE A 872 -28.99 16.79 -40.05
N ARG A 873 -27.80 16.81 -39.44
CA ARG A 873 -26.70 17.71 -39.87
C ARG A 873 -26.16 17.38 -41.26
N LEU A 874 -26.06 16.09 -41.61
CA LEU A 874 -25.69 15.67 -42.96
C LEU A 874 -26.72 16.17 -43.99
N PHE A 875 -28.01 15.97 -43.72
CA PHE A 875 -29.08 16.44 -44.58
C PHE A 875 -29.10 17.97 -44.74
N GLU A 876 -28.91 18.73 -43.65
CA GLU A 876 -28.78 20.19 -43.72
C GLU A 876 -27.60 20.62 -44.61
N GLY A 877 -26.47 19.91 -44.54
CA GLY A 877 -25.29 20.16 -45.35
C GLY A 877 -25.49 19.83 -46.84
N GLU A 878 -26.13 18.70 -47.15
CA GLU A 878 -26.41 18.27 -48.53
C GLU A 878 -27.43 19.17 -49.23
N GLU A 879 -28.47 19.60 -48.52
CA GLU A 879 -29.55 20.45 -49.06
C GLU A 879 -29.28 21.96 -48.90
N GLY A 880 -28.14 22.34 -48.31
CA GLY A 880 -27.79 23.74 -48.06
C GLY A 880 -28.77 24.47 -47.15
N ARG A 881 -29.37 23.76 -46.19
CA ARG A 881 -30.36 24.30 -45.25
C ARG A 881 -29.67 25.09 -44.15
N GLU A 882 -30.33 26.13 -43.65
CA GLU A 882 -29.88 26.80 -42.43
C GLU A 882 -29.93 25.83 -41.24
N ARG A 883 -28.90 25.91 -40.40
CA ARG A 883 -28.73 25.04 -39.23
C ARG A 883 -29.83 25.30 -38.21
N THR A 884 -30.72 24.34 -38.03
CA THR A 884 -31.81 24.42 -37.05
C THR A 884 -31.27 24.08 -35.66
N PRO A 885 -31.53 24.88 -34.61
CA PRO A 885 -31.14 24.56 -33.24
C PRO A 885 -31.66 23.19 -32.76
N ILE A 886 -30.79 22.32 -32.26
CA ILE A 886 -31.14 21.01 -31.68
C ILE A 886 -30.72 20.98 -30.20
N PHE A 887 -31.71 20.85 -29.31
CA PHE A 887 -31.54 20.75 -27.87
C PHE A 887 -31.63 19.29 -27.43
N GLY A 888 -30.50 18.71 -27.02
CA GLY A 888 -30.41 17.34 -26.53
C GLY A 888 -30.84 17.22 -25.08
N LEU A 889 -31.71 16.25 -24.76
CA LEU A 889 -32.18 15.98 -23.40
C LEU A 889 -31.53 14.73 -22.82
N THR A 890 -30.92 14.83 -21.63
CA THR A 890 -30.30 13.66 -20.96
C THR A 890 -30.79 13.47 -19.54
N ALA A 891 -30.76 12.23 -19.06
CA ALA A 891 -31.06 11.89 -17.68
C ALA A 891 -29.90 12.15 -16.68
N ASN A 892 -28.68 12.46 -17.14
CA ASN A 892 -27.48 12.49 -16.29
C ASN A 892 -26.66 13.78 -16.48
N SER A 893 -26.23 14.43 -15.38
CA SER A 893 -25.52 15.72 -15.42
C SER A 893 -23.98 15.61 -15.52
N LEU A 894 -23.45 14.41 -15.81
CA LEU A 894 -22.00 14.20 -15.90
C LEU A 894 -21.47 14.79 -17.22
N ASP A 895 -20.65 15.84 -17.10
CA ASP A 895 -20.07 16.61 -18.22
C ASP A 895 -19.25 15.76 -19.22
N GLU A 896 -18.83 14.54 -18.85
CA GLU A 896 -18.00 13.66 -19.71
C GLU A 896 -18.67 13.29 -21.05
N GLN A 897 -19.99 13.19 -21.09
CA GLN A 897 -20.71 12.87 -22.33
C GLN A 897 -21.21 14.11 -23.09
N ARG A 898 -21.22 15.28 -22.45
CA ARG A 898 -21.68 16.55 -23.05
C ARG A 898 -20.89 16.89 -24.31
N ASP A 899 -19.57 16.74 -24.25
CA ASP A 899 -18.68 16.98 -25.39
C ASP A 899 -18.96 16.04 -26.57
N SER A 900 -19.35 14.80 -26.29
CA SER A 900 -19.70 13.82 -27.33
C SER A 900 -20.98 14.24 -28.07
N TYR A 901 -21.98 14.72 -27.33
CA TYR A 901 -23.26 15.17 -27.91
C TYR A 901 -23.13 16.48 -28.70
N LEU A 902 -22.31 17.42 -28.21
CA LEU A 902 -21.97 18.63 -28.96
C LEU A 902 -21.18 18.29 -30.24
N ARG A 903 -20.25 17.33 -30.18
CA ARG A 903 -19.53 16.82 -31.38
C ARG A 903 -20.45 16.10 -32.36
N ALA A 904 -21.49 15.43 -31.88
CA ALA A 904 -22.52 14.84 -32.73
C ALA A 904 -23.36 15.89 -33.48
N GLY A 905 -23.28 17.17 -33.08
CA GLY A 905 -23.89 18.30 -33.77
C GLY A 905 -25.07 18.95 -33.04
N MET A 906 -25.30 18.59 -31.76
CA MET A 906 -26.29 19.28 -30.92
C MET A 906 -25.80 20.68 -30.55
N ASP A 907 -26.73 21.62 -30.40
CA ASP A 907 -26.40 23.03 -30.12
C ASP A 907 -26.48 23.34 -28.62
N LEU A 908 -27.40 22.68 -27.94
CA LEU A 908 -27.57 22.81 -26.50
C LEU A 908 -27.84 21.44 -25.89
N HIS A 909 -27.35 21.26 -24.67
CA HIS A 909 -27.63 20.09 -23.84
C HIS A 909 -28.43 20.57 -22.62
N LEU A 910 -29.55 19.90 -22.35
CA LEU A 910 -30.45 20.16 -21.22
C LEU A 910 -30.61 18.88 -20.40
N VAL A 911 -30.60 19.02 -19.08
CA VAL A 911 -30.74 17.89 -18.16
C VAL A 911 -32.20 17.73 -17.77
N LYS A 912 -32.72 16.49 -17.85
CA LYS A 912 -34.06 16.15 -17.33
C LYS A 912 -34.00 16.06 -15.79
N PRO A 913 -34.95 16.61 -15.03
CA PRO A 913 -36.19 17.26 -15.49
C PRO A 913 -35.98 18.73 -15.90
N ILE A 914 -36.59 19.12 -17.02
CA ILE A 914 -36.45 20.46 -17.60
C ILE A 914 -37.53 21.37 -17.02
N ARG A 915 -37.13 22.54 -16.52
CA ARG A 915 -38.06 23.55 -16.01
C ARG A 915 -38.53 24.49 -17.13
N LEU A 916 -39.74 25.02 -17.01
CA LEU A 916 -40.33 25.93 -18.03
C LEU A 916 -39.44 27.15 -18.31
N TRP A 917 -38.83 27.73 -17.28
CA TRP A 917 -37.96 28.90 -17.42
C TRP A 917 -36.63 28.58 -18.13
N GLU A 918 -36.04 27.41 -17.88
CA GLU A 918 -34.80 26.95 -18.55
C GLU A 918 -35.05 26.78 -20.06
N LEU A 919 -36.21 26.19 -20.39
CA LEU A 919 -36.64 26.00 -21.76
C LEU A 919 -36.93 27.34 -22.45
N ALA A 920 -37.61 28.27 -21.77
CA ALA A 920 -37.89 29.61 -22.29
C ALA A 920 -36.62 30.42 -22.56
N GLU A 921 -35.62 30.33 -21.67
CA GLU A 921 -34.33 31.01 -21.84
C GLU A 921 -33.52 30.41 -23.01
N ALA A 922 -33.47 29.08 -23.10
CA ALA A 922 -32.83 28.36 -24.20
C ALA A 922 -33.44 28.75 -25.56
N ILE A 923 -34.77 28.75 -25.67
CA ILE A 923 -35.47 29.14 -26.89
C ILE A 923 -35.14 30.58 -27.25
N LYS A 924 -35.24 31.52 -26.30
CA LYS A 924 -34.96 32.95 -26.55
C LYS A 924 -33.52 33.18 -27.04
N ARG A 925 -32.56 32.45 -26.47
CA ARG A 925 -31.14 32.56 -26.83
C ARG A 925 -30.84 32.04 -28.23
N TRP A 926 -31.43 30.92 -28.62
CA TRP A 926 -31.07 30.18 -29.84
C TRP A 926 -31.97 30.46 -31.05
N THR A 927 -33.18 30.98 -30.84
CA THR A 927 -34.09 31.39 -31.92
C THR A 927 -34.02 32.88 -32.25
N GLY A 928 -33.25 33.67 -31.48
CA GLY A 928 -32.95 35.08 -31.80
C GLY A 928 -34.10 36.06 -31.67
N TYR A 929 -35.16 35.74 -30.92
CA TYR A 929 -36.36 36.58 -30.78
C TYR A 929 -36.05 37.94 -30.11
N GLN A 930 -35.80 38.96 -30.93
CA GLN A 930 -35.80 40.37 -30.53
C GLN A 930 -37.09 41.02 -31.03
N HIS A 931 -37.81 41.66 -30.10
CA HIS A 931 -39.06 42.36 -30.35
C HIS A 931 -38.85 43.51 -31.35
N THR A 932 -39.18 43.32 -32.62
CA THR A 932 -39.25 44.44 -33.57
C THR A 932 -40.46 45.28 -33.20
N LYS A 933 -40.23 46.46 -32.63
CA LYS A 933 -41.26 47.51 -32.51
C LYS A 933 -41.67 47.91 -33.93
N THR A 934 -42.76 47.36 -34.44
CA THR A 934 -43.43 47.89 -35.62
C THR A 934 -43.96 49.27 -35.24
N THR A 935 -43.25 50.31 -35.67
CA THR A 935 -43.72 51.68 -35.60
C THR A 935 -44.93 51.76 -36.53
N VAL A 936 -46.14 51.78 -35.95
CA VAL A 936 -47.34 52.14 -36.70
C VAL A 936 -47.20 53.62 -37.04
N SER A 937 -46.75 53.89 -38.26
CA SER A 937 -46.83 55.20 -38.89
C SER A 937 -48.31 55.62 -38.95
N THR A 938 -48.62 56.72 -38.27
CA THR A 938 -49.90 57.42 -38.38
C THR A 938 -50.15 57.78 -39.85
N PRO A 939 -51.33 57.51 -40.44
CA PRO A 939 -51.62 57.93 -41.82
C PRO A 939 -51.74 59.45 -41.88
N GLN A 940 -51.00 60.08 -42.80
CA GLN A 940 -51.24 61.46 -43.20
C GLN A 940 -52.67 61.60 -43.76
N ALA A 941 -53.40 62.58 -43.23
CA ALA A 941 -54.71 62.99 -43.75
C ALA A 941 -54.60 63.48 -45.20
N PRO A 942 -55.56 63.15 -46.08
CA PRO A 942 -55.59 63.67 -47.44
C PRO A 942 -56.07 65.13 -47.45
N ALA A 943 -55.41 65.96 -48.26
CA ALA A 943 -55.86 67.32 -48.57
C ALA A 943 -57.21 67.31 -49.30
N PRO A 944 -58.07 68.32 -49.10
CA PRO A 944 -59.43 68.31 -49.64
C PRO A 944 -59.48 68.78 -51.10
N ALA A 945 -60.41 68.20 -51.86
CA ALA A 945 -60.93 68.71 -53.13
C ALA A 945 -62.46 68.45 -53.17
N PRO A 946 -63.24 69.26 -53.90
CA PRO A 946 -64.30 70.07 -53.29
C PRO A 946 -65.75 69.55 -53.47
N GLN A 947 -66.60 70.12 -52.61
CA GLN A 947 -68.08 70.11 -52.50
C GLN A 947 -68.68 69.00 -51.65
#